data_AF-A0A7W1L6I5-F1
#
_entry.id   AF-A0A7W1L6I5-F1
#
_cell.length_a   1.000
_cell.length_b   1.000
_cell.length_c   1.000
_cell.angle_alpha   90.00
_cell.angle_beta   90.00
_cell.angle_gamma   90.00
#
_symmetry.space_group_name_H-M   'P 1'
#
loop_
_entity.id
_entity.type
_entity.pdbx_description
1 polymer ?
#
loop_
_entity_poly.entity_id
_entity_poly.type
_entity_poly.pdbx_seq_one_letter_code
_entity_poly.pdbx_strand_id
1 'polypeptide(L)'
;MLTLPGVTLVCIDTVNHALALRALKKSRTAVNYARTLFLTDALPNGVVAPPGIDIVAISPLDSRGAYSRFVLKHLLPFVETKHLLLVQWDGYVVNPKAWDATFSDTDYVGAKWHWYDDGMRVGNGGFTLRSRKLLQALQDPRIELVDLEDTTIGRTFRSLLERDYGIRFADEALADRFAFEAAYPIGMPFGFHGLFNFCRVMPAAELAALASQFSDAIAASLQMKALLRNCVALNQWAAVSAVARRILLAAPDDSEARQALTLASANSARNVGVSRNDPCPCGSGRRYKLCHGSIDAPDAPAATAAGLTAAALVARGIEAQQRFDLEAAERDYQTALALDPEYPPALHYLGVVHYQRHQLDEALPLLERAVQAAPREPEFHNNLGLALAAAQRASEAVAAFRQALALKPDHAGAWSNLGLALQGRNEVSGAVAAFRRALELAPNFAQAHWNLALALLALGDYTEGFREYEWRFAAQELAAQLPVYAGPRWDGAEAAGRTILLTAEQGLGDTLQAIRFAPLVAARGARVIVSAQPTLKRLLASAPGVAVAYGFGEGISAYDAHVPLLSLAGILDITPATIPAPPSYLTADPAHTSEIGDRIGTRSDRALNVGICWAGATETPEKARRSCSLSTLSPLFALPGIRWFSLQPTDIVESTPLVELDARRDFDGTAALVSQLDLVLSVDTSVAHLAGALGKPVWVMLRFAPDWRWMLAPSSSPWYPTARLFRQPAPGDWSSVAQSVGTALIERLRAQAG
;
A
#
# COMPACT_ATOMS: atom_id res chain seq x y z
N MET A 1 25.46 24.17 -11.89
CA MET A 1 25.06 23.85 -13.27
C MET A 1 25.66 22.50 -13.59
N LEU A 2 24.84 21.54 -14.04
CA LEU A 2 25.31 20.22 -14.47
C LEU A 2 25.90 20.34 -15.89
N THR A 3 26.94 19.57 -16.24
CA THR A 3 27.56 19.63 -17.57
C THR A 3 27.58 18.23 -18.18
N LEU A 4 26.91 18.07 -19.32
CA LEU A 4 26.70 16.80 -20.01
C LEU A 4 27.22 16.88 -21.47
N PRO A 5 28.55 16.89 -21.68
CA PRO A 5 29.15 17.04 -23.00
C PRO A 5 29.00 15.78 -23.87
N GLY A 6 28.56 14.66 -23.29
CA GLY A 6 28.22 13.43 -23.99
C GLY A 6 26.74 13.29 -24.35
N VAL A 7 25.90 14.30 -24.06
CA VAL A 7 24.43 14.21 -24.20
C VAL A 7 23.90 15.32 -25.12
N THR A 8 23.09 14.94 -26.11
CA THR A 8 22.22 15.84 -26.88
C THR A 8 20.82 15.81 -26.28
N LEU A 9 20.25 16.97 -25.94
CA LEU A 9 18.82 17.06 -25.58
C LEU A 9 18.00 17.15 -26.88
N VAL A 10 17.02 16.27 -27.09
CA VAL A 10 16.21 16.23 -28.32
C VAL A 10 14.73 16.31 -27.96
N CYS A 11 14.00 17.23 -28.59
CA CYS A 11 12.54 17.21 -28.66
C CYS A 11 12.12 16.94 -30.11
N ILE A 12 10.99 16.25 -30.32
CA ILE A 12 10.49 15.87 -31.65
C ILE A 12 8.99 16.18 -31.73
N ASP A 13 8.62 16.92 -32.78
CA ASP A 13 7.26 17.20 -33.29
C ASP A 13 6.15 17.20 -32.22
N THR A 14 6.03 18.33 -31.53
CA THR A 14 5.16 18.54 -30.37
C THR A 14 3.92 19.35 -30.73
N VAL A 15 2.80 19.09 -30.07
CA VAL A 15 1.53 19.83 -30.28
C VAL A 15 1.67 21.34 -30.01
N ASN A 16 2.59 21.73 -29.15
CA ASN A 16 2.90 23.13 -28.83
C ASN A 16 4.41 23.44 -28.87
N HIS A 17 4.88 23.87 -30.05
CA HIS A 17 6.25 24.32 -30.31
C HIS A 17 6.73 25.42 -29.36
N ALA A 18 5.87 26.37 -28.97
CA ALA A 18 6.26 27.48 -28.09
C ALA A 18 6.52 27.00 -26.65
N LEU A 19 5.76 26.01 -26.18
CA LEU A 19 5.96 25.35 -24.89
C LEU A 19 7.23 24.50 -24.91
N ALA A 20 7.43 23.69 -25.97
CA ALA A 20 8.62 22.86 -26.18
C ALA A 20 9.91 23.69 -26.12
N LEU A 21 9.94 24.80 -26.87
CA LEU A 21 11.09 25.72 -26.89
C LEU A 21 11.40 26.34 -25.52
N ARG A 22 10.38 26.65 -24.71
CA ARG A 22 10.58 27.15 -23.34
C ARG A 22 11.05 26.05 -22.39
N ALA A 23 10.52 24.83 -22.50
CA ALA A 23 10.94 23.67 -21.71
C ALA A 23 12.41 23.30 -21.98
N LEU A 24 12.80 23.27 -23.26
CA LEU A 24 14.20 23.11 -23.70
C LEU A 24 15.10 24.23 -23.17
N LYS A 25 14.70 25.51 -23.35
CA LYS A 25 15.43 26.67 -22.83
C LYS A 25 15.63 26.56 -21.31
N LYS A 26 14.59 26.20 -20.56
CA LYS A 26 14.63 26.06 -19.11
C LYS A 26 15.57 24.93 -18.69
N SER A 27 15.49 23.77 -19.33
CA SER A 27 16.42 22.64 -19.09
C SER A 27 17.88 23.06 -19.30
N ARG A 28 18.15 23.88 -20.32
CA ARG A 28 19.48 24.46 -20.59
C ARG A 28 19.96 25.50 -19.57
N THR A 29 19.07 26.14 -18.80
CA THR A 29 19.51 27.10 -17.75
C THR A 29 20.24 26.44 -16.59
N ALA A 30 20.04 25.12 -16.40
CA ALA A 30 20.61 24.39 -15.27
C ALA A 30 21.52 23.21 -15.69
N VAL A 31 21.44 22.80 -16.96
CA VAL A 31 22.25 21.73 -17.58
C VAL A 31 22.89 22.22 -18.88
N ASN A 32 24.21 22.13 -18.98
CA ASN A 32 24.97 22.41 -20.20
C ASN A 32 25.12 21.13 -21.04
N TYR A 33 24.22 20.92 -22.00
CA TYR A 33 24.28 19.84 -23.00
C TYR A 33 25.26 20.19 -24.12
N ALA A 34 25.83 19.19 -24.79
CA ALA A 34 26.65 19.43 -25.99
C ALA A 34 25.85 20.03 -27.15
N ARG A 35 24.58 19.63 -27.29
CA ARG A 35 23.66 20.16 -28.30
C ARG A 35 22.22 20.08 -27.80
N THR A 36 21.35 20.94 -28.32
CA THR A 36 19.90 20.87 -28.03
C THR A 36 19.13 21.06 -29.33
N LEU A 37 18.33 20.06 -29.69
CA LEU A 37 17.62 19.98 -30.95
C LEU A 37 16.11 20.03 -30.71
N PHE A 38 15.42 20.73 -31.61
CA PHE A 38 13.99 20.56 -31.80
C PHE A 38 13.75 20.14 -33.26
N LEU A 39 13.35 18.89 -33.45
CA LEU A 39 13.06 18.31 -34.75
C LEU A 39 11.56 18.52 -35.02
N THR A 40 11.22 19.30 -36.04
CA THR A 40 9.82 19.59 -36.44
C THR A 40 9.76 19.91 -37.92
N ASP A 41 8.62 19.77 -38.57
CA ASP A 41 8.43 20.15 -39.98
C ASP A 41 8.57 21.67 -40.21
N ALA A 42 7.87 22.48 -39.42
CA ALA A 42 7.93 23.93 -39.42
C ALA A 42 7.62 24.52 -38.04
N LEU A 43 8.08 25.74 -37.77
CA LEU A 43 7.61 26.52 -36.62
C LEU A 43 6.36 27.34 -36.99
N PRO A 44 5.35 27.42 -36.12
CA PRO A 44 4.21 28.31 -36.33
C PRO A 44 4.62 29.79 -36.43
N ASN A 45 3.88 30.55 -37.23
CA ASN A 45 4.12 31.98 -37.43
C ASN A 45 4.19 32.75 -36.09
N GLY A 46 5.28 33.49 -35.87
CA GLY A 46 5.53 34.25 -34.64
C GLY A 46 6.26 33.47 -33.53
N VAL A 47 6.49 32.16 -33.68
CA VAL A 47 7.31 31.36 -32.75
C VAL A 47 8.78 31.47 -33.15
N VAL A 48 9.62 32.00 -32.25
CA VAL A 48 11.07 32.18 -32.49
C VAL A 48 11.88 31.28 -31.56
N ALA A 49 12.85 30.56 -32.13
CA ALA A 49 13.77 29.70 -31.39
C ALA A 49 14.67 30.51 -30.43
N PRO A 50 14.73 30.16 -29.12
CA PRO A 50 15.72 30.73 -28.21
C PRO A 50 17.16 30.39 -28.61
N PRO A 51 18.15 31.30 -28.40
CA PRO A 51 19.53 31.06 -28.78
C PRO A 51 20.14 29.75 -28.22
N GLY A 52 20.75 28.95 -29.09
CA GLY A 52 21.35 27.65 -28.76
C GLY A 52 20.36 26.49 -28.64
N ILE A 53 19.18 26.62 -29.24
CA ILE A 53 18.32 25.47 -29.60
C ILE A 53 18.27 25.43 -31.12
N ASP A 54 18.77 24.35 -31.71
CA ASP A 54 18.79 24.19 -33.15
C ASP A 54 17.42 23.63 -33.61
N ILE A 55 16.77 24.35 -34.51
CA ILE A 55 15.56 23.86 -35.19
C ILE A 55 16.02 23.11 -36.42
N VAL A 56 15.59 21.86 -36.57
CA VAL A 56 15.94 21.03 -37.72
C VAL A 56 14.65 20.55 -38.38
N ALA A 57 14.49 20.92 -39.64
CA ALA A 57 13.35 20.51 -40.46
C ALA A 57 13.35 18.98 -40.64
N ILE A 58 12.21 18.35 -40.36
CA ILE A 58 11.95 16.92 -40.65
C ILE A 58 10.67 16.76 -41.49
N SER A 59 10.42 15.56 -42.01
CA SER A 59 9.11 15.27 -42.60
C SER A 59 8.01 15.28 -41.52
N PRO A 60 6.80 15.78 -41.79
CA PRO A 60 5.71 15.83 -40.81
C PRO A 60 5.39 14.47 -40.21
N LEU A 61 5.17 14.40 -38.89
CA LEU A 61 4.83 13.16 -38.18
C LEU A 61 3.33 13.13 -37.87
N ASP A 62 2.54 12.80 -38.89
CA ASP A 62 1.06 12.83 -38.88
C ASP A 62 0.34 11.89 -37.89
N SER A 63 1.08 10.95 -37.29
CA SER A 63 0.51 9.84 -36.54
C SER A 63 1.51 9.28 -35.53
N ARG A 64 0.99 8.67 -34.46
CA ARG A 64 1.83 8.00 -33.45
C ARG A 64 2.72 6.91 -34.08
N GLY A 65 2.22 6.20 -35.09
CA GLY A 65 3.01 5.23 -35.84
C GLY A 65 4.13 5.86 -36.70
N ALA A 66 3.90 7.03 -37.31
CA ALA A 66 4.95 7.79 -37.99
C ALA A 66 6.02 8.27 -37.01
N TYR A 67 5.61 8.79 -35.85
CA TYR A 67 6.49 9.17 -34.76
C TYR A 67 7.35 8.00 -34.27
N SER A 68 6.74 6.86 -33.94
CA SER A 68 7.46 5.67 -33.47
C SER A 68 8.44 5.14 -34.53
N ARG A 69 8.07 5.15 -35.82
CA ARG A 69 9.00 4.82 -36.92
C ARG A 69 10.16 5.82 -37.02
N PHE A 70 9.89 7.12 -36.91
CA PHE A 70 10.92 8.15 -36.94
C PHE A 70 11.93 7.96 -35.82
N VAL A 71 11.45 7.77 -34.59
CA VAL A 71 12.30 7.53 -33.42
C VAL A 71 13.08 6.21 -33.50
N LEU A 72 12.49 5.15 -34.07
CA LEU A 72 13.12 3.84 -34.21
C LEU A 72 14.21 3.83 -35.30
N LYS A 73 13.95 4.42 -36.47
CA LYS A 73 14.81 4.29 -37.67
C LYS A 73 15.47 5.58 -38.12
N HIS A 74 14.80 6.72 -38.04
CA HIS A 74 15.25 7.97 -38.68
C HIS A 74 15.94 8.98 -37.74
N LEU A 75 15.99 8.70 -36.43
CA LEU A 75 16.59 9.62 -35.44
C LEU A 75 18.14 9.61 -35.41
N LEU A 76 18.79 8.52 -35.83
CA LEU A 76 20.25 8.33 -35.76
C LEU A 76 21.11 9.44 -36.43
N PRO A 77 20.77 9.99 -37.61
CA PRO A 77 21.57 11.02 -38.27
C PRO A 77 21.65 12.34 -37.48
N PHE A 78 20.70 12.61 -36.59
CA PHE A 78 20.61 13.88 -35.86
C PHE A 78 21.46 13.91 -34.57
N VAL A 79 21.94 12.77 -34.08
CA VAL A 79 22.55 12.66 -32.74
C VAL A 79 24.01 12.20 -32.81
N GLU A 80 24.95 13.13 -32.81
CA GLU A 80 26.40 12.88 -32.90
C GLU A 80 27.04 12.47 -31.56
N THR A 81 26.39 12.77 -30.44
CA THR A 81 26.89 12.53 -29.07
C THR A 81 26.77 11.06 -28.63
N LYS A 82 27.42 10.68 -27.51
CA LYS A 82 27.33 9.33 -26.93
C LYS A 82 25.89 8.93 -26.61
N HIS A 83 25.10 9.87 -26.09
CA HIS A 83 23.71 9.70 -25.71
C HIS A 83 22.84 10.84 -26.24
N LEU A 84 21.55 10.58 -26.41
CA LEU A 84 20.51 11.61 -26.37
C LEU A 84 19.62 11.44 -25.13
N LEU A 85 19.11 12.56 -24.63
CA LEU A 85 17.92 12.61 -23.79
C LEU A 85 16.75 13.00 -24.69
N LEU A 86 15.93 12.02 -25.06
CA LEU A 86 14.73 12.23 -25.86
C LEU A 86 13.58 12.69 -24.96
N VAL A 87 12.97 13.81 -25.33
CA VAL A 87 11.76 14.37 -24.74
C VAL A 87 10.64 14.25 -25.77
N GLN A 88 9.51 13.69 -25.36
CA GLN A 88 8.34 13.48 -26.24
C GLN A 88 7.14 14.37 -25.90
N TRP A 89 7.25 15.16 -24.83
CA TRP A 89 6.22 16.11 -24.42
C TRP A 89 6.73 17.53 -24.48
N ASP A 90 5.89 18.39 -25.04
CA ASP A 90 5.98 19.84 -25.11
C ASP A 90 6.47 20.49 -23.80
N GLY A 91 6.15 19.88 -22.66
CA GLY A 91 6.35 20.44 -21.33
C GLY A 91 7.51 19.91 -20.50
N TYR A 92 8.45 19.13 -21.04
CA TYR A 92 9.42 18.45 -20.17
C TYR A 92 10.60 19.32 -19.71
N VAL A 93 10.72 19.57 -18.40
CA VAL A 93 11.85 20.29 -17.80
C VAL A 93 12.71 19.34 -16.97
N VAL A 94 14.01 19.28 -17.30
CA VAL A 94 14.98 18.40 -16.63
C VAL A 94 15.40 18.97 -15.26
N ASN A 95 15.42 18.11 -14.24
CA ASN A 95 15.91 18.43 -12.90
C ASN A 95 17.39 18.00 -12.75
N PRO A 96 18.36 18.95 -12.75
CA PRO A 96 19.78 18.61 -12.68
C PRO A 96 20.20 17.93 -11.37
N LYS A 97 19.41 18.09 -10.28
CA LYS A 97 19.74 17.52 -8.96
C LYS A 97 19.48 16.02 -8.87
N ALA A 98 18.67 15.50 -9.79
CA ALA A 98 18.30 14.09 -9.87
C ALA A 98 19.10 13.34 -10.96
N TRP A 99 20.10 13.99 -11.56
CA TRP A 99 21.02 13.32 -12.48
C TRP A 99 21.93 12.36 -11.71
N ASP A 100 21.80 11.07 -11.99
CA ASP A 100 22.77 10.05 -11.59
C ASP A 100 23.78 9.83 -12.74
N ALA A 101 25.07 9.77 -12.41
CA ALA A 101 26.11 9.47 -13.39
C ALA A 101 25.90 8.10 -14.06
N THR A 102 25.38 7.12 -13.31
CA THR A 102 25.13 5.74 -13.79
C THR A 102 24.09 5.64 -14.90
N PHE A 103 23.25 6.66 -15.11
CA PHE A 103 22.40 6.74 -16.31
C PHE A 103 23.26 6.67 -17.60
N SER A 104 24.47 7.23 -17.58
CA SER A 104 25.40 7.27 -18.73
C SER A 104 26.11 5.94 -19.01
N ASP A 105 25.93 4.94 -18.14
CA ASP A 105 26.43 3.58 -18.32
C ASP A 105 25.42 2.68 -19.04
N THR A 106 24.14 3.09 -19.10
CA THR A 106 23.11 2.39 -19.86
C THR A 106 23.05 2.84 -21.32
N ASP A 107 22.54 1.97 -22.18
CA ASP A 107 22.20 2.25 -23.58
C ASP A 107 20.71 2.63 -23.75
N TYR A 108 19.85 2.23 -22.81
CA TYR A 108 18.44 2.64 -22.72
C TYR A 108 17.98 2.77 -21.25
N VAL A 109 17.41 3.92 -20.90
CA VAL A 109 16.64 4.09 -19.66
C VAL A 109 15.42 4.98 -19.89
N GLY A 110 14.34 4.66 -19.20
CA GLY A 110 13.06 5.36 -19.22
C GLY A 110 12.23 4.99 -17.98
N ALA A 111 10.95 5.34 -17.96
CA ALA A 111 10.09 5.10 -16.81
C ALA A 111 9.65 3.63 -16.70
N LYS A 112 9.25 3.22 -15.50
CA LYS A 112 8.75 1.87 -15.23
C LYS A 112 7.37 1.63 -15.86
N TRP A 113 7.18 0.48 -16.51
CA TRP A 113 5.84 0.00 -16.86
C TRP A 113 5.25 -0.79 -15.68
N HIS A 114 4.24 -0.24 -15.04
CA HIS A 114 3.61 -0.87 -13.87
C HIS A 114 2.55 -1.95 -14.22
N TRP A 115 2.19 -2.08 -15.50
CA TRP A 115 1.11 -2.96 -15.99
C TRP A 115 1.61 -4.16 -16.81
N TYR A 116 2.93 -4.37 -16.91
CA TYR A 116 3.53 -5.55 -17.52
C TYR A 116 4.29 -6.37 -16.48
N ASP A 117 4.05 -7.68 -16.47
CA ASP A 117 4.63 -8.62 -15.51
C ASP A 117 5.46 -9.71 -16.22
N ASP A 118 6.42 -9.26 -17.03
CA ASP A 118 7.31 -10.10 -17.85
C ASP A 118 8.80 -9.90 -17.52
N GLY A 119 9.10 -9.21 -16.40
CA GLY A 119 10.46 -8.84 -16.00
C GLY A 119 11.10 -7.72 -16.82
N MET A 120 10.47 -7.28 -17.92
CA MET A 120 11.01 -6.26 -18.84
C MET A 120 10.44 -4.86 -18.54
N ARG A 121 10.32 -4.50 -17.26
CA ARG A 121 9.52 -3.36 -16.78
C ARG A 121 10.08 -1.95 -17.07
N VAL A 122 10.93 -1.77 -18.08
CA VAL A 122 11.50 -0.44 -18.45
C VAL A 122 10.98 0.01 -19.81
N GLY A 123 10.29 1.14 -19.82
CA GLY A 123 9.57 1.68 -20.96
C GLY A 123 9.68 3.19 -21.09
N ASN A 124 8.71 3.80 -21.77
CA ASN A 124 8.75 5.22 -22.08
C ASN A 124 7.66 6.00 -21.32
N GLY A 125 8.10 6.79 -20.33
CA GLY A 125 7.25 7.71 -19.56
C GLY A 125 7.12 9.09 -20.18
N GLY A 126 7.31 9.21 -21.51
CA GLY A 126 7.35 10.49 -22.21
C GLY A 126 8.74 11.13 -22.35
N PHE A 127 9.76 10.46 -21.82
CA PHE A 127 11.17 10.80 -22.00
C PHE A 127 12.02 9.54 -21.80
N THR A 128 13.17 9.48 -22.47
CA THR A 128 14.11 8.34 -22.41
C THR A 128 15.54 8.84 -22.63
N LEU A 129 16.52 8.27 -21.94
CA LEU A 129 17.93 8.39 -22.34
C LEU A 129 18.25 7.21 -23.26
N ARG A 130 18.88 7.47 -24.40
CA ARG A 130 19.23 6.46 -25.42
C ARG A 130 20.66 6.68 -25.86
N SER A 131 21.48 5.64 -25.98
CA SER A 131 22.82 5.78 -26.55
C SER A 131 22.78 5.82 -28.08
N ARG A 132 23.80 6.44 -28.69
CA ARG A 132 24.03 6.35 -30.14
C ARG A 132 24.29 4.91 -30.58
N LYS A 133 24.88 4.08 -29.71
CA LYS A 133 25.05 2.64 -29.90
C LYS A 133 23.70 1.93 -30.06
N LEU A 134 22.71 2.22 -29.22
CA LEU A 134 21.34 1.74 -29.40
C LEU A 134 20.77 2.21 -30.74
N LEU A 135 20.85 3.50 -31.07
CA LEU A 135 20.30 4.02 -32.33
C LEU A 135 20.94 3.38 -33.57
N GLN A 136 22.21 2.95 -33.49
CA GLN A 136 22.89 2.16 -34.52
C GLN A 136 22.37 0.71 -34.57
N ALA A 137 22.22 0.05 -33.42
CA ALA A 137 21.65 -1.30 -33.34
C ALA A 137 20.22 -1.38 -33.91
N LEU A 138 19.41 -0.33 -33.68
CA LEU A 138 18.04 -0.22 -34.22
C LEU A 138 17.99 -0.10 -35.76
N GLN A 139 19.12 0.09 -36.45
CA GLN A 139 19.19 0.05 -37.92
C GLN A 139 19.18 -1.38 -38.48
N ASP A 140 19.32 -2.41 -37.65
CA ASP A 140 19.20 -3.81 -38.05
C ASP A 140 17.89 -4.05 -38.85
N PRO A 141 17.94 -4.63 -40.06
CA PRO A 141 16.75 -4.93 -40.85
C PRO A 141 15.81 -5.93 -40.17
N ARG A 142 16.28 -6.72 -39.19
CA ARG A 142 15.44 -7.63 -38.38
C ARG A 142 14.53 -6.88 -37.39
N ILE A 143 14.87 -5.64 -37.04
CA ILE A 143 14.13 -4.82 -36.06
C ILE A 143 13.14 -3.95 -36.82
N GLU A 144 11.89 -4.38 -36.90
CA GLU A 144 10.79 -3.60 -37.48
C GLU A 144 9.93 -2.96 -36.39
N LEU A 145 9.07 -2.00 -36.74
CA LEU A 145 8.10 -1.44 -35.78
C LEU A 145 6.92 -2.40 -35.64
N VAL A 146 6.89 -3.15 -34.52
CA VAL A 146 5.84 -4.15 -34.23
C VAL A 146 4.70 -3.55 -33.40
N ASP A 147 5.03 -2.63 -32.50
CA ASP A 147 4.09 -1.85 -31.68
C ASP A 147 4.71 -0.45 -31.50
N LEU A 148 4.31 0.33 -30.48
CA LEU A 148 4.99 1.55 -30.06
C LEU A 148 6.51 1.35 -29.91
N GLU A 149 7.29 2.41 -30.10
CA GLU A 149 8.75 2.29 -30.19
C GLU A 149 9.38 1.79 -28.89
N ASP A 150 8.77 2.09 -27.75
CA ASP A 150 9.22 1.63 -26.43
C ASP A 150 8.98 0.13 -26.22
N THR A 151 7.79 -0.36 -26.58
CA THR A 151 7.45 -1.79 -26.56
C THR A 151 8.31 -2.57 -27.55
N THR A 152 8.54 -2.01 -28.75
CA THR A 152 9.43 -2.58 -29.77
C THR A 152 10.88 -2.72 -29.27
N ILE A 153 11.43 -1.66 -28.65
CA ILE A 153 12.82 -1.63 -28.16
C ILE A 153 13.00 -2.43 -26.87
N GLY A 154 12.13 -2.19 -25.88
CA GLY A 154 12.25 -2.68 -24.50
C GLY A 154 11.68 -4.07 -24.24
N ARG A 155 10.90 -4.63 -25.17
CA ARG A 155 10.32 -5.98 -25.07
C ARG A 155 10.61 -6.81 -26.31
N THR A 156 10.03 -6.43 -27.45
CA THR A 156 10.02 -7.27 -28.67
C THR A 156 11.41 -7.62 -29.17
N PHE A 157 12.32 -6.63 -29.24
CA PHE A 157 13.69 -6.83 -29.71
C PHE A 157 14.75 -6.73 -28.61
N ARG A 158 14.36 -6.61 -27.34
CA ARG A 158 15.29 -6.40 -26.23
C ARG A 158 16.36 -7.50 -26.14
N SER A 159 15.96 -8.77 -26.17
CA SER A 159 16.92 -9.88 -26.09
C SER A 159 17.85 -9.96 -27.31
N LEU A 160 17.42 -9.49 -28.49
CA LEU A 160 18.27 -9.39 -29.68
C LEU A 160 19.26 -8.24 -29.53
N LEU A 161 18.81 -7.08 -29.02
CA LEU A 161 19.65 -5.91 -28.74
C LEU A 161 20.69 -6.20 -27.64
N GLU A 162 20.30 -6.89 -26.56
CA GLU A 162 21.20 -7.33 -25.49
C GLU A 162 22.23 -8.35 -26.01
N ARG A 163 21.81 -9.36 -26.78
CA ARG A 163 22.68 -10.47 -27.23
C ARG A 163 23.60 -10.08 -28.40
N ASP A 164 23.05 -9.51 -29.47
CA ASP A 164 23.79 -9.29 -30.73
C ASP A 164 24.55 -7.95 -30.74
N TYR A 165 24.08 -6.97 -29.97
CA TYR A 165 24.64 -5.61 -29.91
C TYR A 165 25.15 -5.21 -28.51
N GLY A 166 24.96 -6.05 -27.49
CA GLY A 166 25.40 -5.76 -26.12
C GLY A 166 24.72 -4.53 -25.50
N ILE A 167 23.50 -4.20 -25.93
CA ILE A 167 22.75 -3.03 -25.41
C ILE A 167 22.44 -3.24 -23.94
N ARG A 168 22.86 -2.31 -23.08
CA ARG A 168 22.57 -2.35 -21.64
C ARG A 168 21.32 -1.54 -21.32
N PHE A 169 20.21 -2.23 -21.06
CA PHE A 169 19.01 -1.62 -20.48
C PHE A 169 19.24 -1.32 -19.00
N ALA A 170 18.62 -0.27 -18.47
CA ALA A 170 18.56 -0.05 -17.03
C ALA A 170 17.83 -1.19 -16.31
N ASP A 171 18.21 -1.43 -15.05
CA ASP A 171 17.40 -2.21 -14.11
C ASP A 171 16.24 -1.37 -13.53
N GLU A 172 15.32 -2.02 -12.81
CA GLU A 172 14.16 -1.33 -12.23
C GLU A 172 14.56 -0.22 -11.24
N ALA A 173 15.61 -0.41 -10.44
CA ALA A 173 16.03 0.57 -9.43
C ALA A 173 16.69 1.81 -10.05
N LEU A 174 17.37 1.66 -11.19
CA LEU A 174 17.90 2.77 -11.96
C LEU A 174 16.79 3.48 -12.75
N ALA A 175 15.81 2.74 -13.29
CA ALA A 175 14.64 3.30 -13.96
C ALA A 175 13.73 4.09 -13.00
N ASP A 176 13.47 3.58 -11.79
CA ASP A 176 12.66 4.25 -10.77
C ASP A 176 13.31 5.57 -10.32
N ARG A 177 14.65 5.66 -10.28
CA ARG A 177 15.39 6.92 -10.02
C ARG A 177 15.47 7.86 -11.22
N PHE A 178 15.30 7.34 -12.44
CA PHE A 178 15.19 8.13 -13.68
C PHE A 178 13.77 8.64 -13.94
N ALA A 179 12.75 8.11 -13.24
CA ALA A 179 11.35 8.37 -13.52
C ALA A 179 10.86 9.79 -13.12
N PHE A 180 9.66 10.11 -13.59
CA PHE A 180 8.83 11.21 -13.09
C PHE A 180 8.06 10.77 -11.82
N GLU A 181 7.54 11.75 -11.07
CA GLU A 181 6.72 11.64 -9.86
C GLU A 181 5.64 10.53 -9.93
N ALA A 182 6.00 9.33 -9.46
CA ALA A 182 5.05 8.30 -9.06
C ALA A 182 4.39 8.70 -7.72
N ALA A 183 3.28 8.04 -7.36
CA ALA A 183 2.55 8.32 -6.10
C ALA A 183 3.44 8.25 -4.83
N TYR A 184 4.54 7.49 -4.89
CA TYR A 184 5.58 7.42 -3.87
C TYR A 184 6.98 7.45 -4.54
N PRO A 185 7.64 8.61 -4.70
CA PRO A 185 8.93 8.68 -5.38
C PRO A 185 10.08 8.17 -4.51
N ILE A 186 10.88 7.24 -5.04
CA ILE A 186 12.15 6.81 -4.43
C ILE A 186 13.25 7.83 -4.82
N GLY A 187 13.26 8.98 -4.14
CA GLY A 187 14.25 10.05 -4.34
C GLY A 187 13.70 11.33 -4.98
N MET A 188 14.57 12.14 -5.58
CA MET A 188 14.15 13.35 -6.31
C MET A 188 13.81 12.99 -7.77
N PRO A 189 12.64 13.39 -8.32
CA PRO A 189 12.27 13.06 -9.70
C PRO A 189 13.18 13.75 -10.72
N PHE A 190 13.49 13.04 -11.81
CA PHE A 190 14.51 13.48 -12.78
C PHE A 190 14.02 14.56 -13.76
N GLY A 191 12.72 14.76 -13.89
CA GLY A 191 12.17 15.95 -14.54
C GLY A 191 10.73 16.19 -14.15
N PHE A 192 10.07 17.05 -14.92
CA PHE A 192 8.71 17.51 -14.68
C PHE A 192 7.98 17.58 -16.02
N HIS A 193 6.82 16.93 -16.15
CA HIS A 193 6.05 16.89 -17.41
C HIS A 193 4.80 17.80 -17.40
N GLY A 194 4.41 18.24 -18.59
CA GLY A 194 3.11 18.86 -18.89
C GLY A 194 2.86 20.23 -18.27
N LEU A 195 1.85 20.95 -18.78
CA LEU A 195 1.39 22.25 -18.25
C LEU A 195 1.29 22.24 -16.71
N PHE A 196 0.75 21.14 -16.16
CA PHE A 196 0.53 20.89 -14.74
C PHE A 196 1.74 21.24 -13.85
N ASN A 197 2.96 20.89 -14.25
CA ASN A 197 4.15 21.08 -13.40
C ASN A 197 4.92 22.39 -13.67
N PHE A 198 4.55 23.19 -14.68
CA PHE A 198 5.29 24.41 -15.04
C PHE A 198 5.40 25.41 -13.89
N CYS A 199 4.34 25.54 -13.10
CA CYS A 199 4.27 26.40 -11.92
C CYS A 199 5.34 26.06 -10.84
N ARG A 200 5.90 24.86 -10.84
CA ARG A 200 6.95 24.44 -9.88
C ARG A 200 8.36 24.87 -10.31
N VAL A 201 8.58 25.14 -11.61
CA VAL A 201 9.91 25.36 -12.19
C VAL A 201 10.06 26.68 -12.95
N MET A 202 8.97 27.30 -13.40
CA MET A 202 8.96 28.61 -14.05
C MET A 202 8.49 29.71 -13.11
N PRO A 203 9.10 30.91 -13.15
CA PRO A 203 8.60 32.08 -12.44
C PRO A 203 7.18 32.42 -12.86
N ALA A 204 6.31 32.78 -11.91
CA ALA A 204 4.90 33.07 -12.17
C ALA A 204 4.68 34.15 -13.25
N ALA A 205 5.59 35.14 -13.37
CA ALA A 205 5.54 36.14 -14.43
C ALA A 205 5.84 35.58 -15.84
N GLU A 206 6.77 34.63 -15.94
CA GLU A 206 7.12 33.98 -17.22
C GLU A 206 6.01 33.01 -17.66
N LEU A 207 5.36 32.37 -16.70
CA LEU A 207 4.17 31.52 -16.89
C LEU A 207 2.94 32.34 -17.28
N ALA A 208 2.74 33.52 -16.69
CA ALA A 208 1.69 34.46 -17.11
C ALA A 208 1.88 34.93 -18.56
N ALA A 209 3.12 35.24 -18.96
CA ALA A 209 3.48 35.60 -20.33
C ALA A 209 3.52 34.39 -21.30
N LEU A 210 3.37 33.17 -20.81
CA LEU A 210 3.20 31.95 -21.62
C LEU A 210 1.72 31.64 -21.85
N ALA A 211 0.88 31.85 -20.84
CA ALA A 211 -0.56 31.59 -20.92
C ALA A 211 -1.23 32.28 -22.12
N SER A 212 -0.86 33.53 -22.43
CA SER A 212 -1.39 34.26 -23.59
C SER A 212 -0.99 33.69 -24.96
N GLN A 213 0.01 32.81 -25.03
CA GLN A 213 0.54 32.21 -26.27
C GLN A 213 -0.06 30.83 -26.57
N PHE A 214 -0.87 30.26 -25.66
CA PHE A 214 -1.54 28.99 -25.91
C PHE A 214 -2.67 29.14 -26.94
N SER A 215 -2.86 28.13 -27.80
CA SER A 215 -3.99 28.04 -28.73
C SER A 215 -5.32 27.83 -28.00
N ASP A 216 -6.46 28.05 -28.66
CA ASP A 216 -7.77 27.86 -28.02
C ASP A 216 -8.01 26.40 -27.61
N ALA A 217 -7.53 25.44 -28.40
CA ALA A 217 -7.57 24.02 -28.05
C ALA A 217 -6.83 23.71 -26.74
N ILE A 218 -5.67 24.34 -26.51
CA ILE A 218 -4.93 24.21 -25.25
C ILE A 218 -5.62 25.00 -24.13
N ALA A 219 -6.12 26.20 -24.41
CA ALA A 219 -6.83 27.02 -23.44
C ALA A 219 -8.12 26.35 -22.92
N ALA A 220 -8.84 25.60 -23.75
CA ALA A 220 -10.01 24.82 -23.36
C ALA A 220 -9.64 23.44 -22.73
N SER A 221 -8.38 23.03 -22.77
CA SER A 221 -7.94 21.69 -22.33
C SER A 221 -8.03 21.50 -20.81
N LEU A 222 -8.25 20.24 -20.39
CA LEU A 222 -8.22 19.84 -18.98
C LEU A 222 -6.85 20.13 -18.32
N GLN A 223 -5.76 20.05 -19.10
CA GLN A 223 -4.39 20.32 -18.67
C GLN A 223 -4.18 21.80 -18.32
N MET A 224 -4.85 22.72 -19.03
CA MET A 224 -4.83 24.16 -18.72
C MET A 224 -5.64 24.47 -17.46
N LYS A 225 -6.79 23.81 -17.24
CA LYS A 225 -7.53 23.90 -15.98
C LYS A 225 -6.74 23.31 -14.80
N ALA A 226 -6.05 22.20 -15.00
CA ALA A 226 -5.18 21.63 -13.97
C ALA A 226 -3.99 22.56 -13.63
N LEU A 227 -3.38 23.22 -14.63
CA LEU A 227 -2.41 24.29 -14.39
C LEU A 227 -3.02 25.47 -13.62
N LEU A 228 -4.25 25.87 -13.95
CA LEU A 228 -4.96 26.93 -13.24
C LEU A 228 -5.12 26.60 -11.75
N ARG A 229 -5.60 25.39 -11.43
CA ARG A 229 -5.72 24.89 -10.04
C ARG A 229 -4.39 24.89 -9.31
N ASN A 230 -3.31 24.45 -9.97
CA ASN A 230 -1.97 24.43 -9.37
C ASN A 230 -1.43 25.83 -9.11
N CYS A 231 -1.64 26.77 -10.03
CA CYS A 231 -1.32 28.18 -9.81
C CYS A 231 -2.13 28.78 -8.64
N VAL A 232 -3.39 28.37 -8.45
CA VAL A 232 -4.21 28.76 -7.30
C VAL A 232 -3.64 28.19 -6.00
N ALA A 233 -3.40 26.88 -5.95
CA ALA A 233 -2.86 26.19 -4.78
C ALA A 233 -1.47 26.72 -4.35
N LEU A 234 -0.62 27.06 -5.32
CA LEU A 234 0.70 27.66 -5.10
C LEU A 234 0.64 29.19 -4.91
N ASN A 235 -0.55 29.79 -4.83
CA ASN A 235 -0.78 31.22 -4.62
C ASN A 235 -0.09 32.13 -5.68
N GLN A 236 0.08 31.64 -6.91
CA GLN A 236 0.78 32.32 -8.01
C GLN A 236 -0.17 33.26 -8.77
N TRP A 237 -0.78 34.22 -8.08
CA TRP A 237 -1.96 34.98 -8.55
C TRP A 237 -1.80 35.72 -9.90
N ALA A 238 -0.59 36.12 -10.27
CA ALA A 238 -0.31 36.68 -11.60
C ALA A 238 -0.44 35.61 -12.71
N ALA A 239 0.06 34.40 -12.47
CA ALA A 239 -0.12 33.26 -13.36
C ALA A 239 -1.59 32.80 -13.37
N VAL A 240 -2.25 32.71 -12.21
CA VAL A 240 -3.70 32.40 -12.13
C VAL A 240 -4.50 33.38 -12.98
N SER A 241 -4.26 34.68 -12.84
CA SER A 241 -4.98 35.72 -13.59
C SER A 241 -4.81 35.56 -15.11
N ALA A 242 -3.59 35.29 -15.58
CA ALA A 242 -3.30 35.15 -17.00
C ALA A 242 -3.83 33.82 -17.58
N VAL A 243 -3.67 32.72 -16.85
CA VAL A 243 -4.19 31.39 -17.21
C VAL A 243 -5.72 31.41 -17.25
N ALA A 244 -6.37 31.95 -16.22
CA ALA A 244 -7.83 32.07 -16.16
C ALA A 244 -8.39 32.94 -17.29
N ARG A 245 -7.80 34.13 -17.54
CA ARG A 245 -8.21 34.99 -18.66
C ARG A 245 -8.04 34.28 -20.01
N ARG A 246 -6.97 33.49 -20.18
CA ARG A 246 -6.77 32.72 -21.41
C ARG A 246 -7.84 31.63 -21.59
N ILE A 247 -8.16 30.88 -20.54
CA ILE A 247 -9.24 29.88 -20.56
C ILE A 247 -10.56 30.56 -20.93
N LEU A 248 -10.90 31.67 -20.28
CA LEU A 248 -12.15 32.42 -20.54
C LEU A 248 -12.24 33.04 -21.94
N LEU A 249 -11.11 33.34 -22.59
CA LEU A 249 -11.09 33.76 -23.99
C LEU A 249 -11.45 32.62 -24.96
N ALA A 250 -11.13 31.36 -24.62
CA ALA A 250 -11.46 30.18 -25.44
C ALA A 250 -12.80 29.54 -25.05
N ALA A 251 -13.15 29.59 -23.76
CA ALA A 251 -14.34 29.00 -23.16
C ALA A 251 -14.97 30.02 -22.18
N PRO A 252 -15.79 30.98 -22.68
CA PRO A 252 -16.31 32.07 -21.87
C PRO A 252 -17.08 31.61 -20.63
N ASP A 253 -17.79 30.50 -20.72
CA ASP A 253 -18.64 29.92 -19.66
C ASP A 253 -17.91 28.99 -18.69
N ASP A 254 -16.58 28.95 -18.73
CA ASP A 254 -15.78 28.15 -17.80
C ASP A 254 -15.88 28.70 -16.36
N SER A 255 -16.79 28.11 -15.58
CA SER A 255 -17.10 28.55 -14.21
C SER A 255 -15.89 28.47 -13.28
N GLU A 256 -15.00 27.50 -13.50
CA GLU A 256 -13.77 27.32 -12.73
C GLU A 256 -12.77 28.44 -13.02
N ALA A 257 -12.55 28.80 -14.29
CA ALA A 257 -11.72 29.94 -14.66
C ALA A 257 -12.34 31.28 -14.23
N ARG A 258 -13.68 31.42 -14.23
CA ARG A 258 -14.36 32.59 -13.64
C ARG A 258 -14.07 32.68 -12.13
N GLN A 259 -14.26 31.58 -11.39
CA GLN A 259 -13.98 31.53 -9.95
C GLN A 259 -12.50 31.77 -9.65
N ALA A 260 -11.59 31.15 -10.39
CA ALA A 260 -10.16 31.33 -10.22
C ALA A 260 -9.70 32.74 -10.62
N LEU A 261 -10.35 33.41 -11.60
CA LEU A 261 -10.08 34.81 -11.92
C LEU A 261 -10.61 35.77 -10.84
N THR A 262 -11.78 35.50 -10.26
CA THR A 262 -12.30 36.25 -9.10
C THR A 262 -11.39 36.05 -7.88
N LEU A 263 -10.98 34.81 -7.61
CA LEU A 263 -10.05 34.46 -6.54
C LEU A 263 -8.68 35.10 -6.78
N ALA A 264 -8.17 35.05 -8.01
CA ALA A 264 -6.93 35.71 -8.38
C ALA A 264 -7.03 37.22 -8.26
N SER A 265 -8.15 37.84 -8.63
CA SER A 265 -8.34 39.29 -8.47
C SER A 265 -8.38 39.68 -6.99
N ALA A 266 -9.11 38.92 -6.16
CA ALA A 266 -9.17 39.09 -4.71
C ALA A 266 -7.82 38.83 -4.02
N ASN A 267 -6.95 37.98 -4.57
CA ASN A 267 -5.65 37.65 -3.98
C ASN A 267 -4.44 38.38 -4.62
N SER A 268 -4.53 38.84 -5.87
CA SER A 268 -3.58 39.78 -6.44
C SER A 268 -3.78 41.16 -5.83
N ALA A 269 -5.03 41.52 -5.49
CA ALA A 269 -5.33 42.65 -4.62
C ALA A 269 -4.58 42.52 -3.28
N ARG A 270 -4.54 41.34 -2.63
CA ARG A 270 -3.76 41.11 -1.38
C ARG A 270 -2.26 41.47 -1.48
N ASN A 271 -1.71 41.67 -2.68
CA ASN A 271 -0.31 42.08 -2.88
C ASN A 271 -0.08 43.61 -3.00
N VAL A 272 -1.11 44.46 -3.03
CA VAL A 272 -0.96 45.94 -3.01
C VAL A 272 -1.56 46.55 -1.75
N GLY A 273 -1.04 46.08 -0.62
CA GLY A 273 -1.39 46.49 0.75
C GLY A 273 -1.63 47.99 0.97
N VAL A 274 -2.12 48.25 2.17
CA VAL A 274 -2.79 49.48 2.57
C VAL A 274 -1.79 50.65 2.78
N SER A 275 -1.97 51.62 3.70
CA SER A 275 -0.83 51.74 4.65
C SER A 275 -0.74 50.33 5.23
N ARG A 276 0.34 49.54 5.31
CA ARG A 276 0.11 48.09 5.04
C ARG A 276 -0.40 47.18 6.22
N ASN A 277 -0.35 47.61 7.51
CA ASN A 277 -0.31 46.71 8.72
C ASN A 277 -1.26 46.88 10.03
N ASP A 278 -2.61 47.07 10.00
CA ASP A 278 -3.69 47.16 11.08
C ASP A 278 -4.68 45.99 10.76
N PRO A 279 -5.97 45.95 11.16
CA PRO A 279 -6.96 44.96 10.67
C PRO A 279 -7.85 45.35 9.46
N CYS A 280 -8.28 44.37 8.66
CA CYS A 280 -9.24 44.50 7.55
C CYS A 280 -10.65 44.29 8.12
N PRO A 281 -11.60 45.24 7.93
CA PRO A 281 -12.90 45.21 8.61
C PRO A 281 -13.78 43.97 8.42
N CYS A 282 -13.48 43.07 7.47
CA CYS A 282 -14.17 41.78 7.39
C CYS A 282 -13.82 40.80 8.53
N GLY A 283 -12.83 41.12 9.38
CA GLY A 283 -12.44 40.33 10.56
C GLY A 283 -11.12 39.56 10.43
N SER A 284 -10.35 39.75 9.35
CA SER A 284 -9.19 38.88 9.02
C SER A 284 -7.83 39.27 9.62
N GLY A 285 -7.71 40.42 10.29
CA GLY A 285 -6.48 40.81 11.02
C GLY A 285 -5.34 41.53 10.25
N ARG A 286 -5.51 41.99 9.00
CA ARG A 286 -4.51 42.84 8.24
C ARG A 286 -5.15 44.03 7.47
N ARG A 287 -4.59 45.27 7.38
CA ARG A 287 -5.39 46.54 7.30
C ARG A 287 -6.40 46.78 6.13
N TYR A 288 -7.24 47.77 6.40
CA TYR A 288 -8.22 48.55 5.64
C TYR A 288 -8.16 48.66 4.09
N LYS A 289 -7.46 49.65 3.46
CA LYS A 289 -7.49 50.05 2.01
C LYS A 289 -7.22 48.96 0.92
N LEU A 290 -7.23 47.67 1.28
CA LEU A 290 -7.23 46.52 0.37
C LEU A 290 -8.44 45.62 0.56
N CYS A 291 -9.00 45.62 1.77
CA CYS A 291 -10.20 44.88 2.16
C CYS A 291 -11.37 45.27 1.23
N HIS A 292 -11.58 46.58 1.08
CA HIS A 292 -12.72 47.18 0.37
C HIS A 292 -12.32 48.49 -0.38
N GLY A 293 -11.11 48.52 -0.95
CA GLY A 293 -10.45 49.74 -1.42
C GLY A 293 -10.77 50.20 -2.86
N SER A 294 -12.05 50.37 -3.23
CA SER A 294 -12.54 51.06 -4.46
C SER A 294 -12.26 50.34 -5.82
N ILE A 295 -13.10 50.34 -6.88
CA ILE A 295 -14.31 51.10 -7.28
C ILE A 295 -15.32 50.19 -8.05
N ASP A 296 -16.62 50.47 -7.90
CA ASP A 296 -17.85 50.18 -8.68
C ASP A 296 -18.16 48.82 -9.36
N ALA A 297 -19.29 48.20 -8.95
CA ALA A 297 -20.39 47.76 -9.83
C ALA A 297 -21.69 47.51 -8.99
N PRO A 298 -22.91 47.80 -9.52
CA PRO A 298 -24.18 47.55 -8.82
C PRO A 298 -24.73 46.13 -9.00
N ASP A 299 -25.76 45.80 -8.21
CA ASP A 299 -26.42 44.49 -8.18
C ASP A 299 -27.24 44.11 -9.43
N ALA A 300 -27.48 42.79 -9.53
CA ALA A 300 -28.48 42.06 -10.33
C ALA A 300 -28.08 41.61 -11.76
N PRO A 301 -28.70 40.51 -12.28
CA PRO A 301 -29.66 39.60 -11.65
C PRO A 301 -29.14 38.16 -11.52
N ALA A 302 -29.91 37.31 -10.82
CA ALA A 302 -29.71 35.87 -10.84
C ALA A 302 -29.93 35.31 -12.25
N ALA A 303 -28.89 34.73 -12.85
CA ALA A 303 -28.98 33.95 -14.08
C ALA A 303 -28.95 32.45 -13.76
N THR A 304 -29.97 31.74 -14.23
CA THR A 304 -30.20 30.32 -13.95
C THR A 304 -29.04 29.43 -14.39
N ALA A 305 -28.57 28.57 -13.49
CA ALA A 305 -27.65 27.50 -13.84
C ALA A 305 -28.31 26.51 -14.81
N ALA A 306 -27.61 26.13 -15.87
CA ALA A 306 -27.89 24.87 -16.56
C ALA A 306 -27.49 23.73 -15.61
N GLY A 307 -28.46 23.22 -14.85
CA GLY A 307 -28.22 22.23 -13.80
C GLY A 307 -27.67 20.93 -14.37
N LEU A 308 -26.55 20.46 -13.79
CA LEU A 308 -26.11 19.08 -14.01
C LEU A 308 -27.16 18.12 -13.46
N THR A 309 -27.46 17.05 -14.19
CA THR A 309 -28.36 16.00 -13.69
C THR A 309 -27.71 15.21 -12.56
N ALA A 310 -28.50 14.54 -11.72
CA ALA A 310 -28.00 13.64 -10.68
C ALA A 310 -27.03 12.57 -11.26
N ALA A 311 -27.31 12.07 -12.47
CA ALA A 311 -26.42 11.17 -13.21
C ALA A 311 -25.06 11.80 -13.57
N ALA A 312 -25.04 13.05 -14.07
CA ALA A 312 -23.80 13.75 -14.43
C ALA A 312 -22.97 14.11 -13.18
N LEU A 313 -23.62 14.43 -12.07
CA LEU A 313 -22.97 14.64 -10.77
C LEU A 313 -22.35 13.34 -10.24
N VAL A 314 -23.07 12.21 -10.30
CA VAL A 314 -22.50 10.90 -9.90
C VAL A 314 -21.31 10.52 -10.78
N ALA A 315 -21.38 10.71 -12.10
CA ALA A 315 -20.24 10.42 -12.98
C ALA A 315 -18.98 11.23 -12.59
N ARG A 316 -19.15 12.54 -12.33
CA ARG A 316 -18.05 13.41 -11.86
C ARG A 316 -17.54 13.01 -10.48
N GLY A 317 -18.42 12.56 -9.59
CA GLY A 317 -18.06 12.04 -8.27
C GLY A 317 -17.21 10.77 -8.37
N ILE A 318 -17.56 9.85 -9.27
CA ILE A 318 -16.77 8.62 -9.54
C ILE A 318 -15.37 9.00 -10.07
N GLU A 319 -15.28 9.94 -11.01
CA GLU A 319 -13.99 10.45 -11.51
C GLU A 319 -13.15 11.12 -10.41
N ALA A 320 -13.78 11.71 -9.38
CA ALA A 320 -13.08 12.26 -8.23
C ALA A 320 -12.59 11.14 -7.28
N GLN A 321 -13.44 10.14 -7.02
CA GLN A 321 -13.10 8.98 -6.19
C GLN A 321 -11.97 8.13 -6.80
N GLN A 322 -11.93 7.97 -8.12
CA GLN A 322 -10.82 7.34 -8.85
C GLN A 322 -9.49 8.11 -8.74
N ARG A 323 -9.55 9.42 -8.46
CA ARG A 323 -8.39 10.28 -8.17
C ARG A 323 -8.10 10.40 -6.67
N PHE A 324 -8.76 9.59 -5.82
CA PHE A 324 -8.73 9.64 -4.36
C PHE A 324 -9.19 10.98 -3.74
N ASP A 325 -9.89 11.83 -4.51
CA ASP A 325 -10.49 13.08 -4.06
C ASP A 325 -11.89 12.81 -3.47
N LEU A 326 -11.89 12.21 -2.27
CA LEU A 326 -13.12 11.80 -1.59
C LEU A 326 -14.00 12.99 -1.19
N GLU A 327 -13.44 14.18 -0.99
CA GLU A 327 -14.22 15.38 -0.66
C GLU A 327 -14.99 15.94 -1.87
N ALA A 328 -14.38 15.93 -3.07
CA ALA A 328 -15.10 16.30 -4.28
C ALA A 328 -16.16 15.24 -4.65
N ALA A 329 -15.85 13.95 -4.48
CA ALA A 329 -16.80 12.87 -4.68
C ALA A 329 -18.04 13.02 -3.78
N GLU A 330 -17.81 13.23 -2.48
CA GLU A 330 -18.87 13.45 -1.48
C GLU A 330 -19.76 14.65 -1.83
N ARG A 331 -19.19 15.82 -2.17
CA ARG A 331 -19.98 17.00 -2.56
C ARG A 331 -20.85 16.75 -3.78
N ASP A 332 -20.34 16.01 -4.76
CA ASP A 332 -21.07 15.69 -5.98
C ASP A 332 -22.22 14.72 -5.73
N TYR A 333 -22.00 13.67 -4.92
CA TYR A 333 -23.07 12.75 -4.53
C TYR A 333 -24.12 13.43 -3.63
N GLN A 334 -23.72 14.28 -2.68
CA GLN A 334 -24.63 15.09 -1.88
C GLN A 334 -25.45 16.05 -2.74
N THR A 335 -24.84 16.68 -3.76
CA THR A 335 -25.55 17.55 -4.71
C THR A 335 -26.53 16.74 -5.58
N ALA A 336 -26.16 15.51 -5.99
CA ALA A 336 -27.06 14.62 -6.71
C ALA A 336 -28.29 14.24 -5.86
N LEU A 337 -28.10 13.94 -4.57
CA LEU A 337 -29.20 13.66 -3.62
C LEU A 337 -30.03 14.90 -3.27
N ALA A 338 -29.49 16.11 -3.41
CA ALA A 338 -30.27 17.34 -3.29
C ALA A 338 -31.19 17.60 -4.50
N LEU A 339 -30.89 17.00 -5.66
CA LEU A 339 -31.75 17.03 -6.85
C LEU A 339 -32.76 15.88 -6.91
N ASP A 340 -32.33 14.68 -6.50
CA ASP A 340 -33.15 13.47 -6.40
C ASP A 340 -32.73 12.66 -5.15
N PRO A 341 -33.46 12.79 -4.03
CA PRO A 341 -33.10 12.17 -2.75
C PRO A 341 -33.02 10.64 -2.76
N GLU A 342 -33.66 9.98 -3.72
CA GLU A 342 -33.67 8.51 -3.85
C GLU A 342 -32.84 8.03 -5.06
N TYR A 343 -32.00 8.88 -5.66
CA TYR A 343 -31.19 8.50 -6.82
C TYR A 343 -30.20 7.37 -6.47
N PRO A 344 -30.42 6.12 -6.94
CA PRO A 344 -29.77 4.95 -6.34
C PRO A 344 -28.24 4.96 -6.44
N PRO A 345 -27.61 5.37 -7.56
CA PRO A 345 -26.16 5.49 -7.65
C PRO A 345 -25.58 6.53 -6.67
N ALA A 346 -26.24 7.66 -6.42
CA ALA A 346 -25.72 8.66 -5.49
C ALA A 346 -25.80 8.18 -4.04
N LEU A 347 -26.89 7.50 -3.66
CA LEU A 347 -27.01 6.82 -2.37
C LEU A 347 -25.89 5.79 -2.19
N HIS A 348 -25.69 4.93 -3.21
CA HIS A 348 -24.67 3.89 -3.20
C HIS A 348 -23.25 4.46 -3.03
N TYR A 349 -22.82 5.36 -3.93
CA TYR A 349 -21.44 5.84 -3.90
C TYR A 349 -21.14 6.75 -2.71
N LEU A 350 -22.10 7.54 -2.22
CA LEU A 350 -21.92 8.30 -0.96
C LEU A 350 -21.78 7.34 0.23
N GLY A 351 -22.59 6.28 0.29
CA GLY A 351 -22.46 5.22 1.28
C GLY A 351 -21.10 4.52 1.23
N VAL A 352 -20.56 4.27 0.03
CA VAL A 352 -19.20 3.74 -0.16
C VAL A 352 -18.12 4.71 0.33
N VAL A 353 -18.27 6.03 0.10
CA VAL A 353 -17.31 7.04 0.62
C VAL A 353 -17.30 7.06 2.15
N HIS A 354 -18.47 7.04 2.81
CA HIS A 354 -18.53 6.95 4.27
C HIS A 354 -17.96 5.63 4.80
N TYR A 355 -18.23 4.50 4.14
CA TYR A 355 -17.61 3.21 4.46
C TYR A 355 -16.08 3.25 4.36
N GLN A 356 -15.53 3.85 3.30
CA GLN A 356 -14.08 4.04 3.11
C GLN A 356 -13.45 4.92 4.19
N ARG A 357 -14.22 5.80 4.85
CA ARG A 357 -13.81 6.62 6.00
C ARG A 357 -14.12 5.98 7.36
N HIS A 358 -14.58 4.73 7.39
CA HIS A 358 -15.05 4.02 8.58
C HIS A 358 -16.25 4.69 9.31
N GLN A 359 -16.99 5.55 8.61
CA GLN A 359 -18.21 6.22 9.06
C GLN A 359 -19.42 5.29 8.84
N LEU A 360 -19.52 4.24 9.66
CA LEU A 360 -20.46 3.14 9.44
C LEU A 360 -21.92 3.52 9.72
N ASP A 361 -22.16 4.42 10.68
CA ASP A 361 -23.50 4.89 11.04
C ASP A 361 -24.10 5.77 9.93
N GLU A 362 -23.27 6.48 9.19
CA GLU A 362 -23.65 7.25 7.99
C GLU A 362 -23.71 6.37 6.73
N ALA A 363 -22.80 5.40 6.58
CA ALA A 363 -22.72 4.54 5.41
C ALA A 363 -23.91 3.57 5.27
N LEU A 364 -24.31 2.92 6.37
CA LEU A 364 -25.32 1.86 6.35
C LEU A 364 -26.70 2.34 5.86
N PRO A 365 -27.29 3.44 6.39
CA PRO A 365 -28.58 3.93 5.93
C PRO A 365 -28.61 4.31 4.44
N LEU A 366 -27.48 4.81 3.91
CA LEU A 366 -27.35 5.15 2.49
C LEU A 366 -27.30 3.90 1.60
N LEU A 367 -26.51 2.89 1.99
CA LEU A 367 -26.40 1.62 1.26
C LEU A 367 -27.70 0.79 1.34
N GLU A 368 -28.36 0.79 2.50
CA GLU A 368 -29.68 0.16 2.68
C GLU A 368 -30.74 0.82 1.80
N ARG A 369 -30.79 2.16 1.71
CA ARG A 369 -31.67 2.89 0.78
C ARG A 369 -31.32 2.66 -0.69
N ALA A 370 -30.04 2.63 -1.05
CA ALA A 370 -29.61 2.35 -2.43
C ALA A 370 -30.11 0.98 -2.92
N VAL A 371 -30.04 -0.04 -2.07
CA VAL A 371 -30.57 -1.39 -2.34
C VAL A 371 -32.11 -1.38 -2.41
N GLN A 372 -32.81 -0.60 -1.58
CA GLN A 372 -34.27 -0.48 -1.67
C GLN A 372 -34.72 0.19 -2.97
N ALA A 373 -34.01 1.23 -3.42
CA ALA A 373 -34.33 1.99 -4.62
C ALA A 373 -33.92 1.26 -5.92
N ALA A 374 -32.88 0.42 -5.89
CA ALA A 374 -32.43 -0.41 -7.02
C ALA A 374 -32.11 -1.86 -6.60
N PRO A 375 -33.11 -2.68 -6.25
CA PRO A 375 -32.90 -4.00 -5.64
C PRO A 375 -32.30 -5.06 -6.58
N ARG A 376 -32.12 -4.75 -7.86
CA ARG A 376 -31.54 -5.63 -8.88
C ARG A 376 -30.07 -5.36 -9.19
N GLU A 377 -29.45 -4.37 -8.54
CA GLU A 377 -28.03 -4.03 -8.76
C GLU A 377 -27.11 -4.86 -7.85
N PRO A 378 -26.33 -5.82 -8.39
CA PRO A 378 -25.54 -6.76 -7.57
C PRO A 378 -24.43 -6.07 -6.78
N GLU A 379 -23.81 -5.03 -7.34
CA GLU A 379 -22.73 -4.28 -6.71
C GLU A 379 -23.22 -3.51 -5.46
N PHE A 380 -24.50 -3.12 -5.40
CA PHE A 380 -25.08 -2.42 -4.24
C PHE A 380 -25.24 -3.39 -3.07
N HIS A 381 -25.76 -4.59 -3.33
CA HIS A 381 -25.83 -5.68 -2.33
C HIS A 381 -24.45 -6.11 -1.84
N ASN A 382 -23.45 -6.20 -2.72
CA ASN A 382 -22.08 -6.52 -2.33
C ASN A 382 -21.48 -5.44 -1.40
N ASN A 383 -21.64 -4.15 -1.75
CA ASN A 383 -21.08 -3.06 -0.94
C ASN A 383 -21.84 -2.85 0.39
N LEU A 384 -23.15 -3.07 0.41
CA LEU A 384 -23.92 -3.17 1.65
C LEU A 384 -23.40 -4.33 2.53
N GLY A 385 -23.12 -5.49 1.94
CA GLY A 385 -22.52 -6.63 2.64
C GLY A 385 -21.17 -6.31 3.28
N LEU A 386 -20.31 -5.55 2.59
CA LEU A 386 -19.02 -5.08 3.12
C LEU A 386 -19.19 -4.13 4.32
N ALA A 387 -20.12 -3.17 4.23
CA ALA A 387 -20.43 -2.26 5.34
C ALA A 387 -21.01 -3.00 6.56
N LEU A 388 -21.93 -3.95 6.34
CA LEU A 388 -22.49 -4.81 7.39
C LEU A 388 -21.41 -5.67 8.06
N ALA A 389 -20.46 -6.22 7.29
CA ALA A 389 -19.35 -7.01 7.82
C ALA A 389 -18.40 -6.16 8.68
N ALA A 390 -18.11 -4.92 8.28
CA ALA A 390 -17.35 -3.97 9.08
C ALA A 390 -18.09 -3.61 10.39
N ALA A 391 -19.41 -3.38 10.32
CA ALA A 391 -20.28 -3.13 11.48
C ALA A 391 -20.55 -4.37 12.36
N GLN A 392 -19.84 -5.49 12.13
CA GLN A 392 -20.00 -6.77 12.84
C GLN A 392 -21.40 -7.42 12.71
N ARG A 393 -22.27 -6.92 11.80
CA ARG A 393 -23.57 -7.47 11.41
C ARG A 393 -23.40 -8.66 10.45
N ALA A 394 -22.59 -9.65 10.85
CA ALA A 394 -22.12 -10.73 9.97
C ALA A 394 -23.25 -11.60 9.37
N SER A 395 -24.37 -11.77 10.08
CA SER A 395 -25.51 -12.52 9.56
C SER A 395 -26.20 -11.82 8.40
N GLU A 396 -26.30 -10.49 8.46
CA GLU A 396 -26.92 -9.65 7.44
C GLU A 396 -25.96 -9.46 6.26
N ALA A 397 -24.65 -9.35 6.52
CA ALA A 397 -23.62 -9.36 5.48
C ALA A 397 -23.71 -10.62 4.60
N VAL A 398 -23.81 -11.81 5.19
CA VAL A 398 -24.01 -13.07 4.44
C VAL A 398 -25.31 -13.05 3.61
N ALA A 399 -26.39 -12.46 4.12
CA ALA A 399 -27.62 -12.33 3.36
C ALA A 399 -27.43 -11.39 2.14
N ALA A 400 -26.81 -10.23 2.33
CA ALA A 400 -26.53 -9.27 1.26
C ALA A 400 -25.60 -9.86 0.18
N PHE A 401 -24.50 -10.52 0.54
CA PHE A 401 -23.64 -11.19 -0.44
C PHE A 401 -24.37 -12.31 -1.20
N ARG A 402 -25.25 -13.07 -0.54
CA ARG A 402 -26.09 -14.08 -1.23
C ARG A 402 -27.09 -13.44 -2.21
N GLN A 403 -27.62 -12.24 -1.93
CA GLN A 403 -28.45 -11.51 -2.90
C GLN A 403 -27.63 -11.00 -4.10
N ALA A 404 -26.44 -10.44 -3.86
CA ALA A 404 -25.51 -10.04 -4.93
C ALA A 404 -25.21 -11.21 -5.87
N LEU A 405 -24.97 -12.40 -5.31
CA LEU A 405 -24.65 -13.63 -6.05
C LEU A 405 -25.87 -14.28 -6.73
N ALA A 406 -27.08 -14.12 -6.18
CA ALA A 406 -28.31 -14.53 -6.85
C ALA A 406 -28.60 -13.68 -8.10
N LEU A 407 -28.21 -12.39 -8.08
CA LEU A 407 -28.30 -11.47 -9.20
C LEU A 407 -27.16 -11.66 -10.22
N LYS A 408 -25.94 -11.96 -9.75
CA LYS A 408 -24.72 -12.09 -10.57
C LYS A 408 -23.84 -13.27 -10.09
N PRO A 409 -24.13 -14.51 -10.53
CA PRO A 409 -23.45 -15.73 -10.04
C PRO A 409 -21.96 -15.85 -10.40
N ASP A 410 -21.47 -15.04 -11.33
CA ASP A 410 -20.09 -14.97 -11.82
C ASP A 410 -19.25 -13.86 -11.14
N HIS A 411 -19.79 -13.22 -10.10
CA HIS A 411 -19.10 -12.16 -9.36
C HIS A 411 -18.04 -12.72 -8.38
N ALA A 412 -16.81 -12.92 -8.86
CA ALA A 412 -15.70 -13.47 -8.06
C ALA A 412 -15.44 -12.72 -6.73
N GLY A 413 -15.52 -11.38 -6.76
CA GLY A 413 -15.39 -10.52 -5.57
C GLY A 413 -16.44 -10.82 -4.49
N ALA A 414 -17.73 -10.89 -4.86
CA ALA A 414 -18.81 -11.22 -3.92
C ALA A 414 -18.70 -12.65 -3.37
N TRP A 415 -18.20 -13.61 -4.14
CA TRP A 415 -17.89 -14.96 -3.64
C TRP A 415 -16.79 -14.94 -2.57
N SER A 416 -15.70 -14.18 -2.79
CA SER A 416 -14.65 -14.01 -1.78
C SER A 416 -15.17 -13.30 -0.52
N ASN A 417 -15.97 -12.26 -0.67
CA ASN A 417 -16.57 -11.53 0.44
C ASN A 417 -17.57 -12.39 1.24
N LEU A 418 -18.37 -13.22 0.57
CA LEU A 418 -19.21 -14.23 1.22
C LEU A 418 -18.36 -15.22 2.03
N GLY A 419 -17.23 -15.68 1.48
CA GLY A 419 -16.30 -16.56 2.18
C GLY A 419 -15.80 -15.96 3.50
N LEU A 420 -15.34 -14.70 3.47
CA LEU A 420 -14.90 -13.97 4.66
C LEU A 420 -16.04 -13.81 5.70
N ALA A 421 -17.26 -13.51 5.26
CA ALA A 421 -18.40 -13.35 6.15
C ALA A 421 -18.84 -14.68 6.80
N LEU A 422 -18.77 -15.79 6.07
CA LEU A 422 -19.00 -17.14 6.60
C LEU A 422 -17.90 -17.55 7.59
N GLN A 423 -16.63 -17.24 7.29
CA GLN A 423 -15.51 -17.47 8.22
C GLN A 423 -15.68 -16.67 9.52
N GLY A 424 -16.15 -15.41 9.44
CA GLY A 424 -16.50 -14.60 10.62
C GLY A 424 -17.64 -15.19 11.47
N ARG A 425 -18.54 -15.96 10.86
CA ARG A 425 -19.58 -16.77 11.52
C ARG A 425 -19.12 -18.17 11.94
N ASN A 426 -17.83 -18.48 11.82
CA ASN A 426 -17.25 -19.81 12.07
C ASN A 426 -17.83 -20.93 11.17
N GLU A 427 -18.46 -20.58 10.04
CA GLU A 427 -19.01 -21.49 9.03
C GLU A 427 -17.92 -21.87 8.00
N VAL A 428 -16.77 -22.34 8.49
CA VAL A 428 -15.52 -22.43 7.72
C VAL A 428 -15.61 -23.33 6.48
N SER A 429 -16.36 -24.44 6.53
CA SER A 429 -16.59 -25.29 5.34
C SER A 429 -17.36 -24.56 4.24
N GLY A 430 -18.30 -23.67 4.61
CA GLY A 430 -19.00 -22.80 3.66
C GLY A 430 -18.08 -21.71 3.10
N ALA A 431 -17.15 -21.20 3.92
CA ALA A 431 -16.13 -20.26 3.48
C ALA A 431 -15.20 -20.87 2.41
N VAL A 432 -14.69 -22.09 2.63
CA VAL A 432 -13.88 -22.83 1.64
C VAL A 432 -14.62 -22.99 0.31
N ALA A 433 -15.90 -23.38 0.34
CA ALA A 433 -16.70 -23.51 -0.89
C ALA A 433 -16.86 -22.17 -1.63
N ALA A 434 -17.09 -21.08 -0.91
CA ALA A 434 -17.21 -19.75 -1.48
C ALA A 434 -15.88 -19.23 -2.08
N PHE A 435 -14.75 -19.44 -1.39
CA PHE A 435 -13.43 -19.08 -1.93
C PHE A 435 -13.06 -19.90 -3.15
N ARG A 436 -13.25 -21.23 -3.14
CA ARG A 436 -13.03 -22.08 -4.32
C ARG A 436 -13.88 -21.59 -5.51
N ARG A 437 -15.14 -21.20 -5.29
CA ARG A 437 -15.98 -20.62 -6.34
C ARG A 437 -15.47 -19.26 -6.85
N ALA A 438 -14.87 -18.43 -5.99
CA ALA A 438 -14.20 -17.20 -6.43
C ALA A 438 -12.99 -17.50 -7.32
N LEU A 439 -12.22 -18.54 -7.01
CA LEU A 439 -11.02 -18.95 -7.76
C LEU A 439 -11.34 -19.66 -9.07
N GLU A 440 -12.44 -20.41 -9.16
CA GLU A 440 -12.98 -20.92 -10.44
C GLU A 440 -13.28 -19.79 -11.43
N LEU A 441 -13.70 -18.62 -10.93
CA LEU A 441 -14.03 -17.44 -11.74
C LEU A 441 -12.81 -16.54 -12.00
N ALA A 442 -11.86 -16.48 -11.06
CA ALA A 442 -10.65 -15.67 -11.16
C ALA A 442 -9.43 -16.43 -10.60
N PRO A 443 -8.79 -17.30 -11.40
CA PRO A 443 -7.71 -18.21 -10.94
C PRO A 443 -6.41 -17.55 -10.47
N ASN A 444 -6.28 -16.22 -10.62
CA ASN A 444 -5.13 -15.44 -10.14
C ASN A 444 -5.50 -14.49 -8.99
N PHE A 445 -6.67 -14.66 -8.36
CA PHE A 445 -7.16 -13.78 -7.30
C PHE A 445 -6.43 -14.08 -5.97
N ALA A 446 -5.20 -13.60 -5.84
CA ALA A 446 -4.28 -13.91 -4.74
C ALA A 446 -4.88 -13.74 -3.33
N GLN A 447 -5.76 -12.73 -3.12
CA GLN A 447 -6.45 -12.55 -1.85
C GLN A 447 -7.44 -13.68 -1.54
N ALA A 448 -8.12 -14.23 -2.54
CA ALA A 448 -9.03 -15.38 -2.36
C ALA A 448 -8.25 -16.68 -2.10
N HIS A 449 -7.08 -16.87 -2.74
CA HIS A 449 -6.16 -17.97 -2.40
C HIS A 449 -5.68 -17.86 -0.94
N TRP A 450 -5.25 -16.67 -0.52
CA TRP A 450 -4.84 -16.42 0.86
C TRP A 450 -5.96 -16.74 1.86
N ASN A 451 -7.17 -16.25 1.63
CA ASN A 451 -8.30 -16.50 2.53
C ASN A 451 -8.70 -17.99 2.53
N LEU A 452 -8.63 -18.67 1.38
CA LEU A 452 -8.82 -20.11 1.26
C LEU A 452 -7.78 -20.88 2.09
N ALA A 453 -6.51 -20.49 2.02
CA ALA A 453 -5.44 -21.08 2.82
C ALA A 453 -5.76 -21.07 4.32
N LEU A 454 -6.14 -19.91 4.86
CA LEU A 454 -6.49 -19.76 6.28
C LEU A 454 -7.71 -20.62 6.66
N ALA A 455 -8.70 -20.74 5.78
CA ALA A 455 -9.89 -21.57 6.01
C ALA A 455 -9.58 -23.08 5.97
N LEU A 456 -8.76 -23.54 5.02
CA LEU A 456 -8.28 -24.93 4.93
C LEU A 456 -7.43 -25.30 6.16
N LEU A 457 -6.49 -24.44 6.54
CA LEU A 457 -5.67 -24.60 7.74
C LEU A 457 -6.53 -24.68 9.01
N ALA A 458 -7.60 -23.88 9.13
CA ALA A 458 -8.50 -23.96 10.29
C ALA A 458 -9.28 -25.29 10.37
N LEU A 459 -9.59 -25.90 9.22
CA LEU A 459 -10.20 -27.24 9.10
C LEU A 459 -9.18 -28.37 9.30
N GLY A 460 -7.88 -28.10 9.23
CA GLY A 460 -6.82 -29.11 9.33
C GLY A 460 -6.33 -29.67 7.98
N ASP A 461 -6.81 -29.15 6.86
CA ASP A 461 -6.29 -29.48 5.52
C ASP A 461 -5.01 -28.67 5.27
N TYR A 462 -3.90 -29.15 5.81
CA TYR A 462 -2.63 -28.45 5.77
C TYR A 462 -1.93 -28.61 4.42
N THR A 463 -2.17 -29.70 3.69
CA THR A 463 -1.52 -29.96 2.40
C THR A 463 -2.02 -28.98 1.33
N GLU A 464 -3.34 -28.81 1.17
CA GLU A 464 -3.86 -27.74 0.31
C GLU A 464 -3.64 -26.37 0.98
N GLY A 465 -3.89 -26.26 2.30
CA GLY A 465 -3.75 -25.03 3.06
C GLY A 465 -2.41 -24.32 2.88
N PHE A 466 -1.28 -25.01 3.08
CA PHE A 466 0.05 -24.40 2.91
C PHE A 466 0.43 -24.15 1.45
N ARG A 467 -0.12 -24.92 0.49
CA ARG A 467 0.04 -24.60 -0.95
C ARG A 467 -0.63 -23.28 -1.29
N GLU A 468 -1.87 -23.08 -0.86
CA GLU A 468 -2.58 -21.82 -1.08
C GLU A 468 -1.96 -20.65 -0.29
N TYR A 469 -1.31 -20.92 0.84
CA TYR A 469 -0.63 -19.93 1.68
C TYR A 469 0.54 -19.21 0.97
N GLU A 470 1.15 -19.82 -0.04
CA GLU A 470 2.21 -19.19 -0.85
C GLU A 470 1.70 -18.03 -1.72
N TRP A 471 0.40 -17.94 -2.01
CA TRP A 471 -0.16 -16.80 -2.75
C TRP A 471 -0.05 -15.46 -2.01
N ARG A 472 0.35 -15.44 -0.73
CA ARG A 472 0.70 -14.21 0.01
C ARG A 472 1.81 -13.39 -0.68
N PHE A 473 2.67 -14.03 -1.48
CA PHE A 473 3.69 -13.33 -2.26
C PHE A 473 3.15 -12.66 -3.53
N ALA A 474 1.98 -13.08 -4.01
CA ALA A 474 1.26 -12.46 -5.13
C ALA A 474 0.19 -11.44 -4.66
N ALA A 475 -0.25 -11.51 -3.41
CA ALA A 475 -1.15 -10.53 -2.81
C ALA A 475 -0.38 -9.25 -2.49
N GLN A 476 -0.51 -8.23 -3.35
CA GLN A 476 0.30 -6.99 -3.33
C GLN A 476 0.37 -6.30 -1.95
N GLU A 477 -0.73 -6.23 -1.21
CA GLU A 477 -0.80 -5.62 0.13
C GLU A 477 0.01 -6.38 1.19
N LEU A 478 0.08 -7.72 1.07
CA LEU A 478 0.86 -8.58 1.95
C LEU A 478 2.33 -8.56 1.53
N ALA A 479 2.59 -8.71 0.23
CA ALA A 479 3.94 -8.77 -0.35
C ALA A 479 4.78 -7.51 -0.07
N ALA A 480 4.15 -6.32 -0.07
CA ALA A 480 4.81 -5.04 0.18
C ALA A 480 5.41 -4.90 1.60
N GLN A 481 5.03 -5.75 2.55
CA GLN A 481 5.48 -5.70 3.95
C GLN A 481 6.60 -6.71 4.26
N LEU A 482 6.94 -7.58 3.31
CA LEU A 482 7.85 -8.71 3.51
C LEU A 482 9.30 -8.26 3.28
N PRO A 483 10.26 -8.64 4.16
CA PRO A 483 11.65 -8.29 3.94
C PRO A 483 12.21 -9.02 2.72
N VAL A 484 12.94 -8.31 1.86
CA VAL A 484 13.59 -8.88 0.68
C VAL A 484 14.97 -9.41 1.06
N TYR A 485 15.20 -10.69 0.76
CA TYR A 485 16.49 -11.36 0.92
C TYR A 485 17.06 -11.71 -0.46
N ALA A 486 18.39 -11.82 -0.55
CA ALA A 486 19.08 -12.07 -1.81
C ALA A 486 19.27 -13.57 -2.06
N GLY A 487 19.51 -13.95 -3.31
CA GLY A 487 19.76 -15.35 -3.68
C GLY A 487 18.47 -16.19 -3.82
N PRO A 488 18.60 -17.51 -3.93
CA PRO A 488 17.48 -18.39 -4.19
C PRO A 488 16.64 -18.65 -2.94
N ARG A 489 15.33 -18.88 -3.14
CA ARG A 489 14.49 -19.50 -2.13
C ARG A 489 14.81 -20.99 -2.02
N TRP A 490 14.91 -21.50 -0.79
CA TRP A 490 15.00 -22.92 -0.53
C TRP A 490 13.62 -23.57 -0.63
N ASP A 491 13.54 -24.65 -1.39
CA ASP A 491 12.34 -25.38 -1.81
C ASP A 491 12.18 -26.74 -1.10
N GLY A 492 13.14 -27.11 -0.23
CA GLY A 492 13.21 -28.43 0.41
C GLY A 492 14.29 -29.36 -0.16
N ALA A 493 14.98 -28.97 -1.24
CA ALA A 493 16.09 -29.73 -1.82
C ALA A 493 17.24 -29.99 -0.82
N GLU A 494 18.13 -30.91 -1.18
CA GLU A 494 19.25 -31.33 -0.32
C GLU A 494 20.06 -30.13 0.21
N ALA A 495 20.19 -30.08 1.54
CA ALA A 495 20.78 -28.96 2.27
C ALA A 495 22.08 -29.32 3.00
N ALA A 496 22.62 -30.52 2.75
CA ALA A 496 23.84 -31.01 3.40
C ALA A 496 25.03 -30.07 3.15
N GLY A 497 25.62 -29.56 4.23
CA GLY A 497 26.74 -28.61 4.18
C GLY A 497 26.38 -27.19 3.77
N ARG A 498 25.11 -26.90 3.43
CA ARG A 498 24.63 -25.57 3.04
C ARG A 498 24.19 -24.75 4.25
N THR A 499 24.32 -23.44 4.15
CA THR A 499 23.76 -22.48 5.11
C THR A 499 22.40 -22.00 4.62
N ILE A 500 21.35 -22.30 5.38
CA ILE A 500 19.96 -21.94 5.06
C ILE A 500 19.49 -20.84 6.01
N LEU A 501 19.06 -19.70 5.45
CA LEU A 501 18.51 -18.58 6.21
C LEU A 501 16.99 -18.71 6.36
N LEU A 502 16.53 -18.93 7.60
CA LEU A 502 15.11 -18.82 7.94
C LEU A 502 14.74 -17.35 8.14
N THR A 503 13.64 -16.90 7.54
CA THR A 503 13.24 -15.48 7.57
C THR A 503 11.87 -15.32 8.21
N ALA A 504 11.79 -14.52 9.28
CA ALA A 504 10.51 -14.11 9.83
C ALA A 504 9.85 -13.05 8.92
N GLU A 505 8.54 -13.19 8.72
CA GLU A 505 7.76 -12.38 7.78
C GLU A 505 6.53 -11.71 8.38
N GLN A 506 6.04 -12.20 9.52
CA GLN A 506 4.77 -11.77 10.13
C GLN A 506 4.97 -11.36 11.61
N GLY A 507 4.01 -11.69 12.48
CA GLY A 507 4.03 -11.35 13.88
C GLY A 507 4.98 -12.20 14.72
N LEU A 508 5.12 -11.79 15.98
CA LEU A 508 5.99 -12.46 16.96
C LEU A 508 5.53 -13.89 17.25
N GLY A 509 4.20 -14.12 17.28
CA GLY A 509 3.60 -15.45 17.49
C GLY A 509 3.95 -16.43 16.37
N ASP A 510 4.02 -15.95 15.13
CA ASP A 510 4.34 -16.73 13.93
C ASP A 510 5.77 -17.24 13.99
N THR A 511 6.71 -16.34 14.30
CA THR A 511 8.12 -16.70 14.51
C THR A 511 8.27 -17.71 15.66
N LEU A 512 7.61 -17.48 16.79
CA LEU A 512 7.63 -18.37 17.97
C LEU A 512 7.00 -19.74 17.69
N GLN A 513 5.97 -19.82 16.84
CA GLN A 513 5.37 -21.08 16.43
C GLN A 513 6.28 -21.84 15.46
N ALA A 514 6.70 -21.18 14.37
CA ALA A 514 7.32 -21.81 13.22
C ALA A 514 8.81 -22.13 13.41
N ILE A 515 9.52 -21.48 14.35
CA ILE A 515 10.93 -21.82 14.63
C ILE A 515 11.12 -23.28 15.07
N ARG A 516 10.05 -23.96 15.52
CA ARG A 516 10.04 -25.41 15.79
C ARG A 516 10.49 -26.29 14.62
N PHE A 517 10.49 -25.75 13.40
CA PHE A 517 10.91 -26.47 12.18
C PHE A 517 12.42 -26.39 11.92
N ALA A 518 13.15 -25.47 12.58
CA ALA A 518 14.61 -25.37 12.46
C ALA A 518 15.38 -26.70 12.71
N PRO A 519 15.00 -27.56 13.68
CA PRO A 519 15.61 -28.88 13.84
C PRO A 519 15.44 -29.79 12.61
N LEU A 520 14.31 -29.71 11.91
CA LEU A 520 14.02 -30.55 10.73
C LEU A 520 14.79 -30.09 9.49
N VAL A 521 15.14 -28.80 9.43
CA VAL A 521 16.05 -28.25 8.42
C VAL A 521 17.50 -28.64 8.76
N ALA A 522 17.92 -28.49 10.02
CA ALA A 522 19.25 -28.89 10.48
C ALA A 522 19.50 -30.41 10.31
N ALA A 523 18.48 -31.25 10.53
CA ALA A 523 18.54 -32.69 10.32
C ALA A 523 18.78 -33.10 8.85
N ARG A 524 18.56 -32.20 7.88
CA ARG A 524 18.96 -32.38 6.47
C ARG A 524 20.41 -31.98 6.19
N GLY A 525 21.22 -31.81 7.24
CA GLY A 525 22.64 -31.44 7.17
C GLY A 525 22.90 -29.94 6.97
N ALA A 526 21.87 -29.11 7.11
CA ALA A 526 21.97 -27.66 6.94
C ALA A 526 22.56 -26.96 8.18
N ARG A 527 23.39 -25.95 7.95
CA ARG A 527 23.67 -24.90 8.94
C ARG A 527 22.51 -23.90 8.91
N VAL A 528 21.61 -23.97 9.88
CA VAL A 528 20.46 -23.06 9.93
C VAL A 528 20.84 -21.75 10.62
N ILE A 529 20.56 -20.62 9.97
CA ILE A 529 20.61 -19.29 10.60
C ILE A 529 19.21 -18.64 10.50
N VAL A 530 18.87 -17.71 11.38
CA VAL A 530 17.55 -17.04 11.35
C VAL A 530 17.68 -15.52 11.39
N SER A 531 16.86 -14.82 10.60
CA SER A 531 16.66 -13.37 10.66
C SER A 531 15.23 -13.08 11.12
N ALA A 532 15.09 -12.36 12.22
CA ALA A 532 13.80 -12.18 12.90
C ALA A 532 13.67 -10.83 13.63
N GLN A 533 12.50 -10.59 14.20
CA GLN A 533 12.21 -9.41 15.02
C GLN A 533 13.26 -9.28 16.14
N PRO A 534 13.93 -8.12 16.34
CA PRO A 534 15.02 -7.97 17.29
C PRO A 534 14.68 -8.41 18.74
N THR A 535 13.44 -8.21 19.17
CA THR A 535 12.93 -8.62 20.48
C THR A 535 12.91 -10.13 20.70
N LEU A 536 12.93 -10.95 19.65
CA LEU A 536 13.00 -12.42 19.74
C LEU A 536 14.44 -12.96 19.64
N LYS A 537 15.41 -12.15 19.19
CA LYS A 537 16.76 -12.61 18.80
C LYS A 537 17.42 -13.52 19.84
N ARG A 538 17.44 -13.12 21.11
CA ARG A 538 18.07 -13.89 22.21
C ARG A 538 17.40 -15.24 22.40
N LEU A 539 16.06 -15.24 22.45
CA LEU A 539 15.27 -16.46 22.62
C LEU A 539 15.42 -17.41 21.43
N LEU A 540 15.44 -16.90 20.19
CA LEU A 540 15.64 -17.73 18.99
C LEU A 540 17.04 -18.35 18.90
N ALA A 541 18.05 -17.76 19.54
CA ALA A 541 19.37 -18.38 19.66
C ALA A 541 19.37 -19.63 20.58
N SER A 542 18.32 -19.84 21.39
CA SER A 542 18.12 -21.08 22.16
C SER A 542 17.42 -22.20 21.37
N ALA A 543 16.83 -21.89 20.22
CA ALA A 543 16.02 -22.83 19.46
C ALA A 543 16.88 -23.98 18.91
N PRO A 544 16.54 -25.26 19.17
CA PRO A 544 17.31 -26.38 18.64
C PRO A 544 17.43 -26.33 17.11
N GLY A 545 18.60 -26.67 16.59
CA GLY A 545 18.93 -26.57 15.16
C GLY A 545 19.37 -25.18 14.68
N VAL A 546 19.07 -24.09 15.39
CA VAL A 546 19.55 -22.74 15.02
C VAL A 546 21.01 -22.56 15.41
N ALA A 547 21.87 -22.24 14.45
CA ALA A 547 23.28 -21.97 14.67
C ALA A 547 23.58 -20.50 15.00
N VAL A 548 22.81 -19.56 14.43
CA VAL A 548 22.91 -18.10 14.71
C VAL A 548 21.54 -17.44 14.52
N ALA A 549 21.17 -16.53 15.43
CA ALA A 549 20.00 -15.67 15.28
C ALA A 549 20.42 -14.19 15.10
N TYR A 550 19.81 -13.53 14.12
CA TYR A 550 20.00 -12.13 13.75
C TYR A 550 18.71 -11.34 13.95
N GLY A 551 18.84 -10.12 14.43
CA GLY A 551 17.76 -9.13 14.41
C GLY A 551 17.60 -8.50 13.02
N PHE A 552 16.39 -8.03 12.69
CA PHE A 552 16.17 -7.21 11.51
C PHE A 552 17.10 -5.97 11.52
N GLY A 553 17.71 -5.69 10.37
CA GLY A 553 18.68 -4.60 10.21
C GLY A 553 20.13 -4.94 10.59
N GLU A 554 20.40 -6.13 11.16
CA GLU A 554 21.76 -6.59 11.43
C GLU A 554 22.44 -7.18 10.18
N GLY A 555 23.77 -7.10 10.12
CA GLY A 555 24.56 -7.74 9.06
C GLY A 555 24.51 -9.27 9.18
N ILE A 556 23.81 -9.92 8.27
CA ILE A 556 23.68 -11.38 8.20
C ILE A 556 24.95 -11.98 7.56
N SER A 557 25.42 -13.12 8.07
CA SER A 557 26.50 -13.88 7.42
C SER A 557 26.06 -14.46 6.07
N ALA A 558 27.01 -14.88 5.23
CA ALA A 558 26.69 -15.49 3.94
C ALA A 558 25.83 -16.76 4.10
N TYR A 559 24.86 -16.94 3.20
CA TYR A 559 23.96 -18.09 3.13
C TYR A 559 23.77 -18.52 1.67
N ASP A 560 23.45 -19.79 1.46
CA ASP A 560 23.30 -20.38 0.11
C ASP A 560 21.88 -20.23 -0.42
N ALA A 561 20.88 -20.25 0.47
CA ALA A 561 19.46 -20.04 0.16
C ALA A 561 18.70 -19.52 1.39
N HIS A 562 17.52 -18.94 1.17
CA HIS A 562 16.64 -18.43 2.24
C HIS A 562 15.22 -18.99 2.16
N VAL A 563 14.48 -19.02 3.27
CA VAL A 563 13.10 -19.54 3.31
C VAL A 563 12.26 -18.83 4.38
N PRO A 564 11.05 -18.33 4.02
CA PRO A 564 10.09 -17.83 4.99
C PRO A 564 9.66 -18.91 5.99
N LEU A 565 9.65 -18.57 7.28
CA LEU A 565 9.41 -19.53 8.36
C LEU A 565 8.10 -20.33 8.20
N LEU A 566 7.04 -19.73 7.64
CA LEU A 566 5.76 -20.41 7.46
C LEU A 566 5.69 -21.27 6.20
N SER A 567 6.52 -20.98 5.17
CA SER A 567 6.67 -21.86 4.00
C SER A 567 7.27 -23.22 4.36
N LEU A 568 8.04 -23.30 5.46
CA LEU A 568 8.58 -24.57 5.98
C LEU A 568 7.49 -25.62 6.24
N ALA A 569 6.28 -25.22 6.63
CA ALA A 569 5.23 -26.18 6.94
C ALA A 569 4.73 -26.91 5.67
N GLY A 570 4.68 -26.23 4.52
CA GLY A 570 4.43 -26.85 3.22
C GLY A 570 5.63 -27.67 2.73
N ILE A 571 6.84 -27.11 2.79
CA ILE A 571 8.10 -27.75 2.34
C ILE A 571 8.42 -29.04 3.11
N LEU A 572 7.93 -29.17 4.35
CA LEU A 572 8.17 -30.32 5.23
C LEU A 572 6.96 -31.25 5.35
N ASP A 573 5.95 -31.10 4.49
CA ASP A 573 4.71 -31.91 4.48
C ASP A 573 4.03 -32.01 5.86
N ILE A 574 3.94 -30.88 6.56
CA ILE A 574 3.38 -30.83 7.92
C ILE A 574 1.85 -30.95 7.84
N THR A 575 1.32 -31.91 8.58
CA THR A 575 -0.11 -32.19 8.78
C THR A 575 -0.44 -32.12 10.28
N PRO A 576 -1.71 -32.03 10.70
CA PRO A 576 -2.07 -32.05 12.12
C PRO A 576 -1.52 -33.26 12.91
N ALA A 577 -1.24 -34.38 12.23
CA ALA A 577 -0.66 -35.58 12.82
C ALA A 577 0.90 -35.59 12.83
N THR A 578 1.55 -34.74 12.03
CA THR A 578 3.01 -34.67 11.87
C THR A 578 3.63 -33.37 12.40
N ILE A 579 2.85 -32.47 13.01
CA ILE A 579 3.38 -31.29 13.72
C ILE A 579 4.42 -31.73 14.77
N PRO A 580 5.66 -31.21 14.73
CA PRO A 580 6.62 -31.41 15.80
C PRO A 580 6.10 -30.79 17.10
N ALA A 581 5.91 -31.64 18.11
CA ALA A 581 5.41 -31.26 19.43
C ALA A 581 6.38 -31.74 20.54
N PRO A 582 7.65 -31.30 20.54
CA PRO A 582 8.57 -31.59 21.64
C PRO A 582 8.06 -30.94 22.94
N PRO A 583 8.44 -31.46 24.14
CA PRO A 583 8.00 -30.91 25.41
C PRO A 583 8.29 -29.42 25.58
N SER A 584 9.42 -28.95 25.07
CA SER A 584 9.75 -27.54 24.84
C SER A 584 10.73 -27.43 23.67
N TYR A 585 10.82 -26.24 23.06
CA TYR A 585 11.76 -25.95 21.97
C TYR A 585 12.35 -24.53 22.01
N LEU A 586 12.06 -23.77 23.06
CA LEU A 586 12.74 -22.52 23.41
C LEU A 586 13.07 -22.56 24.91
N THR A 587 14.11 -21.83 25.33
CA THR A 587 14.47 -21.64 26.73
C THR A 587 14.93 -20.21 26.97
N ALA A 588 14.45 -19.58 28.04
CA ALA A 588 14.92 -18.26 28.45
C ALA A 588 16.36 -18.30 28.99
N ASP A 589 17.04 -17.16 28.99
CA ASP A 589 18.35 -16.99 29.64
C ASP A 589 18.27 -17.43 31.13
N PRO A 590 19.13 -18.39 31.57
CA PRO A 590 19.13 -18.86 32.96
C PRO A 590 19.36 -17.75 33.99
N ALA A 591 20.12 -16.70 33.63
CA ALA A 591 20.39 -15.58 34.53
C ALA A 591 19.11 -14.75 34.77
N HIS A 592 18.38 -14.40 33.71
CA HIS A 592 17.08 -13.71 33.83
C HIS A 592 16.03 -14.59 34.53
N THR A 593 16.08 -15.91 34.28
CA THR A 593 15.18 -16.88 34.93
C THR A 593 15.42 -16.92 36.46
N SER A 594 16.68 -16.89 36.90
CA SER A 594 17.02 -16.78 38.33
C SER A 594 16.57 -15.45 38.92
N GLU A 595 16.92 -14.32 38.28
CA GLU A 595 16.58 -12.97 38.73
C GLU A 595 15.06 -12.76 38.93
N ILE A 596 14.24 -13.31 38.02
CA ILE A 596 12.79 -13.24 38.15
C ILE A 596 12.25 -14.24 39.19
N GLY A 597 12.89 -15.40 39.36
CA GLY A 597 12.59 -16.34 40.45
C GLY A 597 12.77 -15.70 41.83
N ASP A 598 13.89 -15.01 42.04
CA ASP A 598 14.18 -14.29 43.28
C ASP A 598 13.15 -13.18 43.56
N ARG A 599 12.69 -12.47 42.52
CA ARG A 599 11.65 -11.43 42.62
C ARG A 599 10.25 -11.97 42.90
N ILE A 600 9.92 -13.17 42.41
CA ILE A 600 8.65 -13.86 42.71
C ILE A 600 8.66 -14.41 44.15
N GLY A 601 9.84 -14.71 44.68
CA GLY A 601 10.08 -15.22 46.02
C GLY A 601 9.78 -16.72 46.14
N THR A 602 10.09 -17.29 47.31
CA THR A 602 9.82 -18.69 47.58
C THR A 602 8.35 -19.04 47.46
N ARG A 603 8.05 -20.21 46.88
CA ARG A 603 6.68 -20.74 46.77
C ARG A 603 6.12 -20.90 48.18
N SER A 604 4.95 -20.33 48.45
CA SER A 604 4.10 -20.87 49.52
C SER A 604 3.40 -22.09 48.94
N ASP A 605 3.39 -23.22 49.67
CA ASP A 605 3.02 -24.55 49.14
C ASP A 605 1.56 -24.71 48.70
N ARG A 606 0.77 -23.63 48.65
CA ARG A 606 -0.67 -23.62 48.37
C ARG A 606 -1.15 -22.55 47.38
N ALA A 607 -0.28 -21.68 46.87
CA ALA A 607 -0.67 -20.63 45.92
C ALA A 607 -0.24 -20.98 44.49
N LEU A 608 -1.16 -20.86 43.53
CA LEU A 608 -0.90 -21.04 42.10
C LEU A 608 -0.41 -19.72 41.48
N ASN A 609 0.77 -19.70 40.87
CA ASN A 609 1.27 -18.54 40.13
C ASN A 609 0.71 -18.55 38.70
N VAL A 610 -0.17 -17.61 38.38
CA VAL A 610 -0.85 -17.51 37.07
C VAL A 610 -0.50 -16.19 36.39
N GLY A 611 0.08 -16.26 35.20
CA GLY A 611 0.32 -15.10 34.34
C GLY A 611 -0.86 -14.85 33.40
N ILE A 612 -1.18 -13.59 33.11
CA ILE A 612 -2.31 -13.23 32.25
C ILE A 612 -1.96 -12.19 31.16
N CYS A 613 -2.39 -12.47 29.92
CA CYS A 613 -2.35 -11.56 28.78
C CYS A 613 -3.73 -11.52 28.09
N TRP A 614 -4.42 -10.39 28.15
CA TRP A 614 -5.84 -10.29 27.75
C TRP A 614 -6.07 -9.46 26.48
N ALA A 615 -5.04 -8.83 25.92
CA ALA A 615 -5.18 -7.97 24.75
C ALA A 615 -3.98 -8.06 23.79
N GLY A 616 -4.25 -7.86 22.50
CA GLY A 616 -3.20 -7.62 21.51
C GLY A 616 -2.49 -6.28 21.74
N ALA A 617 -1.19 -6.20 21.43
CA ALA A 617 -0.43 -4.96 21.60
C ALA A 617 -0.80 -3.89 20.54
N THR A 618 -0.92 -4.28 19.27
CA THR A 618 -1.10 -3.36 18.13
C THR A 618 -2.57 -2.96 17.92
N GLU A 619 -2.87 -1.66 17.89
CA GLU A 619 -4.22 -1.15 17.57
C GLU A 619 -4.62 -1.53 16.14
N THR A 620 -5.61 -2.40 16.05
CA THR A 620 -6.15 -2.98 14.81
C THR A 620 -7.60 -3.43 15.05
N PRO A 621 -8.47 -3.49 14.02
CA PRO A 621 -9.79 -4.10 14.16
C PRO A 621 -9.73 -5.55 14.70
N GLU A 622 -8.68 -6.29 14.36
CA GLU A 622 -8.48 -7.66 14.86
C GLU A 622 -8.09 -7.70 16.35
N LYS A 623 -7.33 -6.72 16.87
CA LYS A 623 -7.12 -6.57 18.31
C LYS A 623 -8.45 -6.50 19.05
N ALA A 624 -9.39 -5.65 18.61
CA ALA A 624 -10.69 -5.51 19.25
C ALA A 624 -11.49 -6.83 19.27
N ARG A 625 -11.38 -7.63 18.20
CA ARG A 625 -12.07 -8.93 18.07
C ARG A 625 -11.50 -10.06 18.93
N ARG A 626 -10.20 -10.04 19.24
CA ARG A 626 -9.50 -11.10 20.00
C ARG A 626 -9.12 -10.72 21.43
N SER A 627 -9.32 -9.46 21.83
CA SER A 627 -9.03 -8.98 23.18
C SER A 627 -10.30 -8.97 24.05
N CYS A 628 -10.14 -9.16 25.36
CA CYS A 628 -11.19 -9.00 26.36
C CYS A 628 -10.81 -7.91 27.38
N SER A 629 -11.79 -7.34 28.08
CA SER A 629 -11.50 -6.34 29.11
C SER A 629 -11.14 -6.97 30.46
N LEU A 630 -10.33 -6.27 31.25
CA LEU A 630 -10.08 -6.64 32.65
C LEU A 630 -11.36 -6.64 33.50
N SER A 631 -12.36 -5.82 33.16
CA SER A 631 -13.66 -5.84 33.84
C SER A 631 -14.38 -7.18 33.66
N THR A 632 -14.37 -7.76 32.45
CA THR A 632 -14.92 -9.10 32.20
C THR A 632 -14.15 -10.21 32.93
N LEU A 633 -12.82 -10.05 33.08
CA LEU A 633 -11.96 -11.01 33.78
C LEU A 633 -11.95 -10.85 35.30
N SER A 634 -12.49 -9.74 35.83
CA SER A 634 -12.43 -9.41 37.27
C SER A 634 -12.93 -10.51 38.23
N PRO A 635 -13.92 -11.36 37.91
CA PRO A 635 -14.32 -12.47 38.79
C PRO A 635 -13.21 -13.52 38.99
N LEU A 636 -12.29 -13.67 38.02
CA LEU A 636 -11.14 -14.59 38.16
C LEU A 636 -10.17 -14.12 39.24
N PHE A 637 -9.97 -12.81 39.36
CA PHE A 637 -9.04 -12.22 40.30
C PHE A 637 -9.52 -12.31 41.77
N ALA A 638 -10.81 -12.56 41.98
CA ALA A 638 -11.40 -12.82 43.29
C ALA A 638 -11.20 -14.28 43.78
N LEU A 639 -10.67 -15.18 42.96
CA LEU A 639 -10.45 -16.58 43.34
C LEU A 639 -9.30 -16.71 44.36
N PRO A 640 -9.54 -17.29 45.55
CA PRO A 640 -8.50 -17.46 46.56
C PRO A 640 -7.47 -18.50 46.14
N GLY A 641 -6.23 -18.35 46.63
CA GLY A 641 -5.14 -19.29 46.34
C GLY A 641 -4.46 -19.07 44.98
N ILE A 642 -4.70 -17.96 44.30
CA ILE A 642 -4.02 -17.58 43.05
C ILE A 642 -3.21 -16.29 43.26
N ARG A 643 -1.95 -16.29 42.80
CA ARG A 643 -1.12 -15.08 42.62
C ARG A 643 -1.12 -14.73 41.14
N TRP A 644 -1.64 -13.56 40.80
CA TRP A 644 -1.79 -13.11 39.42
C TRP A 644 -0.62 -12.23 39.00
N PHE A 645 -0.08 -12.48 37.80
CA PHE A 645 1.04 -11.72 37.23
C PHE A 645 0.64 -11.15 35.85
N SER A 646 0.96 -9.89 35.58
CA SER A 646 0.76 -9.33 34.24
C SER A 646 1.80 -9.88 33.26
N LEU A 647 1.36 -10.30 32.07
CA LEU A 647 2.22 -10.64 30.92
C LEU A 647 2.03 -9.65 29.75
N GLN A 648 1.40 -8.52 30.03
CA GLN A 648 1.08 -7.46 29.07
C GLN A 648 2.05 -6.29 29.29
N PRO A 649 2.53 -5.59 28.23
CA PRO A 649 3.34 -4.38 28.38
C PRO A 649 2.62 -3.30 29.19
N THR A 650 3.39 -2.56 30.00
CA THR A 650 2.90 -1.67 31.07
C THR A 650 2.29 -0.37 30.55
N ASP A 651 0.97 -0.23 30.72
CA ASP A 651 0.19 1.01 30.80
C ASP A 651 -1.16 0.70 31.49
N ILE A 652 -1.13 -0.19 32.49
CA ILE A 652 -2.33 -0.84 33.03
C ILE A 652 -2.78 -0.13 34.30
N VAL A 653 -4.08 0.16 34.36
CA VAL A 653 -4.71 0.99 35.39
C VAL A 653 -4.35 0.53 36.81
N GLU A 654 -4.02 1.49 37.68
CA GLU A 654 -3.52 1.34 39.06
C GLU A 654 -4.46 0.59 40.05
N SER A 655 -5.53 -0.04 39.59
CA SER A 655 -6.60 -0.63 40.40
C SER A 655 -6.76 -2.15 40.24
N THR A 656 -5.76 -2.85 39.66
CA THR A 656 -5.80 -4.31 39.47
C THR A 656 -4.96 -5.06 40.52
N PRO A 657 -5.32 -6.31 40.87
CA PRO A 657 -4.51 -7.15 41.76
C PRO A 657 -3.39 -7.90 41.01
N LEU A 658 -2.97 -7.41 39.84
CA LEU A 658 -1.92 -8.01 39.04
C LEU A 658 -0.55 -7.58 39.56
N VAL A 659 0.31 -8.55 39.85
CA VAL A 659 1.73 -8.27 40.12
C VAL A 659 2.40 -7.93 38.80
N GLU A 660 2.76 -6.66 38.63
CA GLU A 660 3.64 -6.23 37.55
C GLU A 660 5.10 -6.47 37.95
N LEU A 661 5.76 -7.34 37.19
CA LEU A 661 7.20 -7.45 37.22
C LEU A 661 7.71 -6.81 35.93
N ASP A 662 8.60 -5.82 36.06
CA ASP A 662 9.42 -5.32 34.95
C ASP A 662 10.22 -6.48 34.35
N ALA A 663 9.58 -7.20 33.44
CA ALA A 663 10.17 -8.16 32.55
C ALA A 663 10.85 -7.32 31.45
N ARG A 664 12.17 -7.48 31.37
CA ARG A 664 13.06 -6.69 30.51
C ARG A 664 12.49 -6.57 29.09
N ARG A 665 12.78 -5.46 28.40
CA ARG A 665 12.13 -4.98 27.14
C ARG A 665 12.20 -5.92 25.91
N ASP A 666 12.59 -7.18 26.06
CA ASP A 666 12.63 -8.22 25.04
C ASP A 666 11.83 -9.47 25.46
N PHE A 667 11.60 -10.40 24.53
CA PHE A 667 10.79 -11.60 24.81
C PHE A 667 11.52 -12.63 25.67
N ASP A 668 12.83 -12.50 25.88
CA ASP A 668 13.58 -13.36 26.78
C ASP A 668 13.25 -13.04 28.25
N GLY A 669 13.09 -11.75 28.59
CA GLY A 669 12.51 -11.34 29.87
C GLY A 669 11.10 -11.89 30.11
N THR A 670 10.22 -11.84 29.10
CA THR A 670 8.88 -12.46 29.17
C THR A 670 8.96 -13.99 29.31
N ALA A 671 9.89 -14.63 28.61
CA ALA A 671 10.09 -16.07 28.67
C ALA A 671 10.59 -16.54 30.05
N ALA A 672 11.50 -15.78 30.66
CA ALA A 672 12.00 -16.02 32.01
C ALA A 672 10.88 -15.87 33.06
N LEU A 673 9.99 -14.87 32.92
CA LEU A 673 8.79 -14.75 33.75
C LEU A 673 7.85 -15.94 33.56
N VAL A 674 7.48 -16.28 32.33
CA VAL A 674 6.63 -17.45 32.02
C VAL A 674 7.25 -18.76 32.56
N SER A 675 8.58 -18.87 32.57
CA SER A 675 9.31 -20.02 33.13
C SER A 675 9.11 -20.21 34.63
N GLN A 676 8.73 -19.17 35.38
CA GLN A 676 8.45 -19.24 36.83
C GLN A 676 6.96 -19.44 37.19
N LEU A 677 6.08 -19.50 36.19
CA LEU A 677 4.63 -19.64 36.39
C LEU A 677 4.18 -21.11 36.32
N ASP A 678 3.08 -21.41 37.02
CA ASP A 678 2.42 -22.72 37.04
C ASP A 678 1.35 -22.86 35.94
N LEU A 679 0.89 -21.73 35.40
CA LEU A 679 -0.10 -21.60 34.33
C LEU A 679 0.03 -20.23 33.66
N VAL A 680 -0.13 -20.19 32.35
CA VAL A 680 -0.35 -18.95 31.58
C VAL A 680 -1.79 -18.93 31.08
N LEU A 681 -2.51 -17.83 31.29
CA LEU A 681 -3.81 -17.54 30.68
C LEU A 681 -3.62 -16.45 29.63
N SER A 682 -3.98 -16.70 28.37
CA SER A 682 -3.75 -15.73 27.30
C SER A 682 -4.94 -15.69 26.35
N VAL A 683 -5.26 -14.52 25.79
CA VAL A 683 -5.94 -14.49 24.48
C VAL A 683 -4.96 -14.88 23.37
N ASP A 684 -5.44 -14.94 22.13
CA ASP A 684 -4.64 -15.29 20.95
C ASP A 684 -3.52 -14.25 20.65
N THR A 685 -2.35 -14.44 21.27
CA THR A 685 -1.18 -13.56 21.19
C THR A 685 0.13 -14.36 21.20
N SER A 686 1.25 -13.67 20.95
CA SER A 686 2.60 -14.23 21.09
C SER A 686 2.90 -14.80 22.47
N VAL A 687 2.20 -14.38 23.54
CA VAL A 687 2.36 -14.96 24.89
C VAL A 687 1.82 -16.39 24.94
N ALA A 688 0.72 -16.68 24.27
CA ALA A 688 0.20 -18.05 24.14
C ALA A 688 1.20 -18.98 23.42
N HIS A 689 1.75 -18.50 22.29
CA HIS A 689 2.76 -19.22 21.51
C HIS A 689 4.07 -19.42 22.28
N LEU A 690 4.50 -18.40 23.05
CA LEU A 690 5.68 -18.46 23.90
C LEU A 690 5.53 -19.50 25.01
N ALA A 691 4.41 -19.48 25.76
CA ALA A 691 4.16 -20.42 26.84
C ALA A 691 4.14 -21.88 26.33
N GLY A 692 3.50 -22.11 25.18
CA GLY A 692 3.53 -23.40 24.51
C GLY A 692 4.92 -23.83 24.02
N ALA A 693 5.75 -22.90 23.53
CA ALA A 693 7.13 -23.18 23.11
C ALA A 693 8.08 -23.48 24.28
N LEU A 694 7.82 -22.91 25.45
CA LEU A 694 8.51 -23.17 26.72
C LEU A 694 8.03 -24.45 27.42
N GLY A 695 7.03 -25.15 26.88
CA GLY A 695 6.45 -26.34 27.51
C GLY A 695 5.60 -26.05 28.74
N LYS A 696 5.13 -24.82 28.92
CA LYS A 696 4.31 -24.43 30.06
C LYS A 696 2.82 -24.74 29.81
N PRO A 697 2.06 -25.11 30.87
CA PRO A 697 0.61 -25.14 30.80
C PRO A 697 0.08 -23.78 30.35
N VAL A 698 -0.70 -23.76 29.27
CA VAL A 698 -1.25 -22.53 28.69
C VAL A 698 -2.73 -22.69 28.41
N TRP A 699 -3.55 -21.77 28.91
CA TRP A 699 -4.99 -21.73 28.67
C TRP A 699 -5.28 -20.56 27.73
N VAL A 700 -5.90 -20.86 26.59
CA VAL A 700 -6.09 -19.89 25.52
C VAL A 700 -7.56 -19.51 25.40
N MET A 701 -7.85 -18.24 25.63
CA MET A 701 -9.16 -17.62 25.49
C MET A 701 -9.35 -17.18 24.04
N LEU A 702 -10.24 -17.83 23.31
CA LEU A 702 -10.41 -17.69 21.87
C LEU A 702 -11.71 -16.99 21.52
N ARG A 703 -11.61 -16.04 20.58
CA ARG A 703 -12.76 -15.45 19.88
C ARG A 703 -13.56 -16.52 19.11
N PHE A 704 -14.82 -16.23 18.85
CA PHE A 704 -15.80 -17.18 18.28
C PHE A 704 -15.33 -17.84 16.97
N ALA A 705 -14.81 -17.06 16.03
CA ALA A 705 -14.14 -17.55 14.83
C ALA A 705 -12.61 -17.46 15.03
N PRO A 706 -11.93 -18.56 15.40
CA PRO A 706 -10.54 -18.55 15.84
C PRO A 706 -9.55 -18.33 14.69
N ASP A 707 -8.31 -17.95 15.00
CA ASP A 707 -7.20 -18.13 14.07
C ASP A 707 -6.95 -19.63 13.80
N TRP A 708 -6.47 -19.93 12.59
CA TRP A 708 -6.28 -21.30 12.11
C TRP A 708 -5.34 -22.14 12.98
N ARG A 709 -4.38 -21.53 13.68
CA ARG A 709 -3.43 -22.20 14.59
C ARG A 709 -4.11 -22.86 15.78
N TRP A 710 -5.31 -22.42 16.12
CA TRP A 710 -6.13 -23.01 17.18
C TRP A 710 -7.18 -23.98 16.64
N MET A 711 -7.37 -24.04 15.32
CA MET A 711 -8.31 -24.92 14.62
C MET A 711 -9.74 -24.84 15.18
N LEU A 712 -10.62 -25.77 14.78
CA LEU A 712 -12.01 -25.85 15.26
C LEU A 712 -12.24 -26.88 16.39
N ALA A 713 -11.21 -27.63 16.79
CA ALA A 713 -11.33 -28.65 17.86
C ALA A 713 -11.70 -28.03 19.22
N PRO A 714 -12.60 -28.64 20.02
CA PRO A 714 -13.28 -27.92 21.10
C PRO A 714 -12.36 -27.38 22.20
N SER A 715 -11.31 -28.11 22.62
CA SER A 715 -10.58 -27.81 23.86
C SER A 715 -9.06 -28.04 23.83
N SER A 716 -8.45 -28.50 22.74
CA SER A 716 -7.01 -28.79 22.63
C SER A 716 -6.41 -28.27 21.33
N SER A 717 -5.08 -28.10 21.29
CA SER A 717 -4.33 -27.71 20.08
C SER A 717 -3.26 -28.76 19.75
N PRO A 718 -3.14 -29.22 18.48
CA PRO A 718 -2.05 -30.10 18.08
C PRO A 718 -0.70 -29.37 17.98
N TRP A 719 -0.70 -28.03 17.94
CA TRP A 719 0.54 -27.23 17.98
C TRP A 719 1.17 -27.17 19.37
N TYR A 720 0.38 -27.35 20.43
CA TYR A 720 0.81 -27.16 21.81
C TYR A 720 0.10 -28.18 22.71
N PRO A 721 0.72 -29.33 23.02
CA PRO A 721 0.13 -30.36 23.89
C PRO A 721 -0.23 -29.86 25.30
N THR A 722 0.41 -28.79 25.76
CA THR A 722 0.13 -28.12 27.04
C THR A 722 -1.03 -27.12 26.99
N ALA A 723 -1.66 -26.94 25.83
CA ALA A 723 -2.72 -25.96 25.62
C ALA A 723 -4.13 -26.51 25.91
N ARG A 724 -4.89 -25.79 26.73
CA ARG A 724 -6.34 -25.95 26.88
C ARG A 724 -7.06 -24.74 26.28
N LEU A 725 -8.01 -24.97 25.39
CA LEU A 725 -8.72 -23.91 24.66
C LEU A 725 -10.08 -23.62 25.30
N PHE A 726 -10.43 -22.34 25.40
CA PHE A 726 -11.70 -21.83 25.90
C PHE A 726 -12.28 -20.88 24.85
N ARG A 727 -13.33 -21.32 24.15
CA ARG A 727 -13.90 -20.61 23.00
C ARG A 727 -15.14 -19.82 23.40
N GLN A 728 -15.31 -18.62 22.85
CA GLN A 728 -16.58 -17.91 22.92
C GLN A 728 -17.71 -18.77 22.33
N PRO A 729 -18.89 -18.87 22.98
CA PRO A 729 -20.06 -19.53 22.41
C PRO A 729 -20.79 -18.67 21.37
N ALA A 730 -20.58 -17.35 21.40
CA ALA A 730 -21.08 -16.37 20.43
C ALA A 730 -20.09 -15.20 20.30
N PRO A 731 -20.03 -14.48 19.16
CA PRO A 731 -19.13 -13.35 18.98
C PRO A 731 -19.22 -12.32 20.11
N GLY A 732 -18.10 -12.06 20.78
CA GLY A 732 -18.02 -11.07 21.86
C GLY A 732 -18.38 -11.58 23.27
N ASP A 733 -18.89 -12.81 23.41
CA ASP A 733 -19.21 -13.38 24.72
C ASP A 733 -17.96 -13.87 25.47
N TRP A 734 -17.16 -12.92 25.93
CA TRP A 734 -16.03 -13.13 26.82
C TRP A 734 -16.44 -13.48 28.25
N SER A 735 -17.68 -13.18 28.65
CA SER A 735 -18.19 -13.49 30.00
C SER A 735 -18.34 -14.98 30.23
N SER A 736 -18.92 -15.72 29.27
CA SER A 736 -18.98 -17.19 29.31
C SER A 736 -17.60 -17.84 29.26
N VAL A 737 -16.64 -17.24 28.54
CA VAL A 737 -15.23 -17.68 28.54
C VAL A 737 -14.61 -17.51 29.92
N ALA A 738 -14.76 -16.33 30.55
CA ALA A 738 -14.26 -16.07 31.90
C ALA A 738 -14.89 -17.02 32.94
N GLN A 739 -16.20 -17.29 32.86
CA GLN A 739 -16.86 -18.27 33.74
C GLN A 739 -16.31 -19.69 33.57
N SER A 740 -16.08 -20.12 32.33
CA SER A 740 -15.52 -21.44 32.00
C SER A 740 -14.09 -21.59 32.51
N VAL A 741 -13.26 -20.55 32.36
CA VAL A 741 -11.90 -20.48 32.91
C VAL A 741 -11.93 -20.52 34.44
N GLY A 742 -12.83 -19.76 35.08
CA GLY A 742 -12.96 -19.73 36.54
C GLY A 742 -13.34 -21.10 37.13
N THR A 743 -14.27 -21.81 36.50
CA THR A 743 -14.64 -23.18 36.87
C THR A 743 -13.44 -24.11 36.77
N ALA A 744 -12.69 -24.05 35.67
CA ALA A 744 -11.48 -24.86 35.47
C ALA A 744 -10.36 -24.52 36.48
N LEU A 745 -10.19 -23.26 36.87
CA LEU A 745 -9.24 -22.85 37.92
C LEU A 745 -9.62 -23.44 39.29
N ILE A 746 -10.91 -23.43 39.64
CA ILE A 746 -11.41 -24.04 40.87
C ILE A 746 -11.16 -25.55 40.89
N GLU A 747 -11.36 -26.25 39.76
CA GLU A 747 -11.02 -27.67 39.60
C GLU A 747 -9.52 -27.92 39.81
N ARG A 748 -8.66 -27.10 39.19
CA ARG A 748 -7.19 -27.19 39.32
C ARG A 748 -6.72 -26.97 40.76
N LEU A 749 -7.28 -25.97 41.45
CA LEU A 749 -6.96 -25.69 42.86
C LEU A 749 -7.39 -26.85 43.79
N ARG A 750 -8.56 -27.46 43.55
CA ARG A 750 -9.00 -28.65 44.29
C ARG A 750 -8.07 -29.83 44.07
N ALA A 751 -7.65 -30.07 42.83
CA ALA A 751 -6.72 -31.15 42.46
C ALA A 751 -5.27 -30.91 42.93
N GLN A 752 -4.93 -29.72 43.42
CA GLN A 752 -3.64 -29.41 44.07
C GLN A 752 -3.72 -29.49 45.61
N ALA A 753 -4.92 -29.51 46.17
CA ALA A 753 -5.18 -29.49 47.62
C ALA A 753 -5.50 -30.85 48.24
N GLY A 754 -5.73 -31.88 47.41
CA GLY A 754 -5.93 -33.28 47.80
C GLY A 754 -4.95 -34.19 47.06
#